data_AF-A0A4V2DC70-F1
#
_entry.id   AF-A0A4V2DC70-F1
#
_cell.length_a   1.000
_cell.length_b   1.000
_cell.length_c   1.000
_cell.angle_alpha   90.00
_cell.angle_beta   90.00
_cell.angle_gamma   90.00
#
_symmetry.space_group_name_H-M   'P 1'
#
loop_
_entity.id
_entity.type
_entity.pdbx_description
1 polymer ?
#
loop_
_entity_poly.entity_id
_entity_poly.type
_entity_poly.pdbx_seq_one_letter_code
_entity_poly.pdbx_strand_id
1 'polypeptide(L)'
;MAAMYRYLFFIALFLLTVSALQAQQHFLDLSGIWRFALDKTDRGIKDQWFSQTLAGDVKLPGSLIEQNIGDDITLETQWTGSIYDSSFYFNPKLEKYRQPGNIHIPFWLTPAKHYVGAAWYQKEITIPENWKGRRVVLHLERAHIETRVWIDGKEIGMANSLVAAHEFELPRNMAPGKHRISIRVDNRLLINVGPDSHSVSDHTQGNWNGLVGKLSLEAGSPIYFDEIQVFPDLKNRKAQVRIVLKNSGADRASGEIVLSANSFNSPEKDKTDQVTADFSVGSGDTDTLSVDLPFSNKMQVWDEFNPALYTLTATLKTGKEKSIKELQFGMREFTIEGNRFLINGRPVFLRGTLHNGEFPLTGYPATTVEAWKDIFETAKSHGLNHIRFHSWCPPEAAFIAADIVGMYLQPEGPSWPNHGVKIGVGEPIDQYLYDETDRMVEKYGNYASFVMLSAGNEPAGDQVRYLNEFVDYWKSKDSRRVYTGMSVGGSWPVVPHAEFQVRGGVRGLSWDKRPETVSDFREAISKFDAPFVAHENGQYCVFPNFDEIQKYTGAYRAKNLELFRQDLTDQGMGKQAHEFLMASGKLQVLCYKHDMEKILRTPGYAGFQLLGLQDFPGQGSALVGVLDAFWEEKGYIEPAAFARFCNSTVPLARFPKFVFTNNERLDVQIDLFHSGVAPIENAVLNWAIKDTEGKSLASGNLDVGMISNGNGIPVGHISYPLHTVTAPSQLRLEVSVAGTDFLNDWDFWVYPEKVVEMETDIHYTTVLDDQAKEILNNGGKVFLNVSGQVVKGKEVEMHFLPVFWNTSWFKMRPPHVTGMLIDSESDAFSQFPTSYHSDLQWWDIQNRAQVMILEDFPVGFRPLVQPIDTWFINRRLGLVFEAKVGNGKLVMSSADLHADIDRPASKQLFKSLITYMGSDKFDPTEEVDMAVVEDIMVSPSKQQYKIYTVDSPDELMPNSNRNKK
;
A
#
# COMPACT_ATOMS: atom_id res chain seq x y z
N MET A 1 -4.04 17.90 56.78
CA MET A 1 -3.84 17.28 55.46
C MET A 1 -5.12 17.23 54.62
N ALA A 2 -6.23 16.63 55.09
CA ALA A 2 -7.47 16.51 54.29
C ALA A 2 -8.09 17.85 53.82
N ALA A 3 -8.01 18.92 54.64
CA ALA A 3 -8.49 20.25 54.25
C ALA A 3 -7.63 20.91 53.15
N MET A 4 -6.32 20.64 53.14
CA MET A 4 -5.37 21.16 52.14
C MET A 4 -5.57 20.46 50.79
N TYR A 5 -5.83 19.14 50.80
CA TYR A 5 -6.18 18.38 49.60
C TYR A 5 -7.51 18.82 49.00
N ARG A 6 -8.53 19.13 49.83
CA ARG A 6 -9.79 19.72 49.33
C ARG A 6 -9.56 21.10 48.71
N TYR A 7 -8.75 21.96 49.34
CA TYR A 7 -8.43 23.28 48.79
C TYR A 7 -7.66 23.19 47.45
N LEU A 8 -6.66 22.31 47.37
CA LEU A 8 -5.90 22.07 46.13
C LEU A 8 -6.77 21.45 45.03
N PHE A 9 -7.70 20.55 45.39
CA PHE A 9 -8.67 19.97 44.46
C PHE A 9 -9.64 21.04 43.93
N PHE A 10 -10.16 21.93 44.80
CA PHE A 10 -11.01 23.05 44.37
C PHE A 10 -10.26 24.09 43.53
N ILE A 11 -8.98 24.36 43.83
CA ILE A 11 -8.13 25.24 43.01
C ILE A 11 -7.85 24.58 41.66
N ALA A 12 -7.58 23.27 41.61
CA ALA A 12 -7.38 22.53 40.37
C ALA A 12 -8.68 22.48 39.53
N LEU A 13 -9.83 22.26 40.16
CA LEU A 13 -11.14 22.30 39.51
C LEU A 13 -11.45 23.72 38.99
N PHE A 14 -11.15 24.74 39.78
CA PHE A 14 -11.36 26.15 39.42
C PHE A 14 -10.44 26.56 38.27
N LEU A 15 -9.16 26.17 38.31
CA LEU A 15 -8.20 26.40 37.21
C LEU A 15 -8.64 25.66 35.94
N LEU A 16 -9.09 24.40 36.04
CA LEU A 16 -9.66 23.66 34.90
C LEU A 16 -10.90 24.34 34.33
N THR A 17 -11.80 24.88 35.18
CA THR A 17 -12.96 25.64 34.70
C THR A 17 -12.59 26.98 34.09
N VAL A 18 -11.56 27.69 34.60
CA VAL A 18 -11.09 28.97 34.05
C VAL A 18 -10.36 28.75 32.72
N SER A 19 -9.58 27.67 32.59
CA SER A 19 -8.96 27.26 31.32
C SER A 19 -10.00 26.85 30.28
N ALA A 20 -11.04 26.10 30.67
CA ALA A 20 -12.16 25.77 29.80
C ALA A 20 -12.96 27.02 29.39
N LEU A 21 -13.17 27.98 30.31
CA LEU A 21 -13.83 29.26 30.04
C LEU A 21 -13.00 30.19 29.14
N GLN A 22 -11.65 30.14 29.20
CA GLN A 22 -10.78 30.90 28.29
C GLN A 22 -10.67 30.26 26.90
N ALA A 23 -10.64 28.92 26.80
CA ALA A 23 -10.69 28.23 25.51
C ALA A 23 -12.03 28.49 24.78
N GLN A 24 -13.12 28.64 25.52
CA GLN A 24 -14.44 29.01 24.99
C GLN A 24 -14.54 30.48 24.53
N GLN A 25 -13.53 31.33 24.76
CA GLN A 25 -13.59 32.74 24.36
C GLN A 25 -13.38 32.98 22.86
N HIS A 26 -12.75 32.04 22.14
CA HIS A 26 -12.34 32.23 20.73
C HIS A 26 -12.66 31.05 19.80
N PHE A 27 -13.26 29.99 20.33
CA PHE A 27 -13.53 28.76 19.60
C PHE A 27 -14.96 28.28 19.87
N LEU A 28 -15.66 27.84 18.83
CA LEU A 28 -16.96 27.21 18.92
C LEU A 28 -16.95 25.88 18.15
N ASP A 29 -17.10 24.76 18.86
CA ASP A 29 -17.26 23.44 18.25
C ASP A 29 -18.64 23.31 17.60
N LEU A 30 -18.65 22.85 16.34
CA LEU A 30 -19.86 22.61 15.57
C LEU A 30 -20.21 21.12 15.44
N SER A 31 -19.53 20.23 16.15
CA SER A 31 -19.91 18.81 16.24
C SER A 31 -21.29 18.59 16.88
N GLY A 32 -21.94 17.47 16.56
CA GLY A 32 -23.25 17.08 17.07
C GLY A 32 -24.30 16.91 15.97
N ILE A 33 -25.57 17.11 16.33
CA ILE A 33 -26.69 16.95 15.41
C ILE A 33 -26.90 18.22 14.57
N TRP A 34 -27.06 18.03 13.27
CA TRP A 34 -27.39 19.03 12.27
C TRP A 34 -28.72 18.67 11.62
N ARG A 35 -29.53 19.67 11.27
CA ARG A 35 -30.69 19.43 10.41
C ARG A 35 -30.21 19.14 9.00
N PHE A 36 -30.94 18.31 8.27
CA PHE A 36 -30.44 17.66 7.07
C PHE A 36 -31.51 17.47 6.00
N ALA A 37 -31.09 17.53 4.73
CA ALA A 37 -31.89 17.10 3.58
C ALA A 37 -31.01 16.67 2.39
N LEU A 38 -31.38 15.56 1.75
CA LEU A 38 -30.83 15.17 0.44
C LEU A 38 -31.47 16.00 -0.66
N ASP A 39 -30.66 16.55 -1.55
CA ASP A 39 -31.10 17.36 -2.69
C ASP A 39 -30.94 16.57 -4.00
N LYS A 40 -31.67 15.46 -4.11
CA LYS A 40 -31.62 14.51 -5.24
C LYS A 40 -31.98 15.15 -6.59
N THR A 41 -32.63 16.31 -6.58
CA THR A 41 -33.16 16.97 -7.78
C THR A 41 -32.58 18.36 -8.02
N ASP A 42 -31.52 18.75 -7.30
CA ASP A 42 -30.86 20.08 -7.37
C ASP A 42 -31.84 21.26 -7.23
N ARG A 43 -32.80 21.13 -6.33
CA ARG A 43 -33.80 22.17 -6.08
C ARG A 43 -33.47 23.06 -4.90
N GLY A 44 -32.55 22.66 -4.02
CA GLY A 44 -32.33 23.35 -2.75
C GLY A 44 -31.91 24.81 -2.87
N ILE A 45 -31.08 25.16 -3.87
CA ILE A 45 -30.71 26.57 -4.12
C ILE A 45 -31.93 27.35 -4.64
N LYS A 46 -32.61 26.81 -5.65
CA LYS A 46 -33.77 27.44 -6.31
C LYS A 46 -34.94 27.66 -5.35
N ASP A 47 -35.22 26.66 -4.53
CA ASP A 47 -36.29 26.67 -3.54
C ASP A 47 -35.83 27.30 -2.21
N GLN A 48 -34.61 27.84 -2.14
CA GLN A 48 -34.06 28.57 -1.00
C GLN A 48 -34.06 27.79 0.32
N TRP A 49 -33.61 26.54 0.30
CA TRP A 49 -33.55 25.69 1.49
C TRP A 49 -32.67 26.27 2.62
N PHE A 50 -31.67 27.09 2.28
CA PHE A 50 -30.88 27.87 3.25
C PHE A 50 -31.71 28.83 4.12
N SER A 51 -32.90 29.21 3.66
CA SER A 51 -33.85 30.08 4.37
C SER A 51 -34.95 29.30 5.10
N GLN A 52 -35.06 27.99 4.84
CA GLN A 52 -36.09 27.11 5.41
C GLN A 52 -35.50 26.23 6.52
N THR A 53 -36.36 25.61 7.33
CA THR A 53 -35.94 24.59 8.30
C THR A 53 -35.96 23.23 7.63
N LEU A 54 -34.82 22.54 7.56
CA LEU A 54 -34.75 21.18 7.05
C LEU A 54 -35.39 20.19 8.03
N ALA A 55 -35.99 19.13 7.49
CA ALA A 55 -36.81 18.20 8.26
C ALA A 55 -36.04 17.00 8.84
N GLY A 56 -34.93 16.59 8.21
CA GLY A 56 -34.12 15.48 8.68
C GLY A 56 -33.09 15.93 9.71
N ASP A 57 -32.42 14.97 10.33
CA ASP A 57 -31.28 15.16 11.21
C ASP A 57 -30.13 14.24 10.79
N VAL A 58 -28.90 14.69 11.02
CA VAL A 58 -27.67 13.93 10.76
C VAL A 58 -26.63 14.29 11.81
N LYS A 59 -25.79 13.34 12.20
CA LYS A 59 -24.67 13.60 13.10
C LYS A 59 -23.43 13.97 12.29
N LEU A 60 -22.78 15.07 12.67
CA LEU A 60 -21.49 15.49 12.12
C LEU A 60 -20.49 15.75 13.27
N PRO A 61 -19.19 15.55 13.08
CA PRO A 61 -18.57 15.03 11.85
C PRO A 61 -18.93 13.56 11.57
N GLY A 62 -18.97 13.22 10.28
CA GLY A 62 -19.31 11.89 9.78
C GLY A 62 -19.78 11.92 8.32
N SER A 63 -19.87 10.74 7.70
CA SER A 63 -20.40 10.58 6.35
C SER A 63 -21.86 10.14 6.35
N LEU A 64 -22.53 10.27 5.20
CA LEU A 64 -23.88 9.74 5.00
C LEU A 64 -23.91 8.21 5.01
N ILE A 65 -22.86 7.56 4.50
CA ILE A 65 -22.78 6.10 4.39
C ILE A 65 -22.73 5.45 5.79
N GLU A 66 -21.94 6.00 6.71
CA GLU A 66 -21.89 5.54 8.12
C GLU A 66 -23.25 5.60 8.82
N GLN A 67 -24.11 6.51 8.39
CA GLN A 67 -25.44 6.73 8.96
C GLN A 67 -26.55 6.04 8.17
N ASN A 68 -26.20 5.17 7.21
CA ASN A 68 -27.12 4.45 6.33
C ASN A 68 -28.06 5.39 5.55
N ILE A 69 -27.59 6.58 5.19
CA ILE A 69 -28.31 7.55 4.37
C ILE A 69 -27.82 7.45 2.92
N GLY A 70 -28.74 7.15 2.00
CA GLY A 70 -28.45 7.02 0.58
C GLY A 70 -29.36 5.97 -0.07
N ASP A 71 -29.03 5.58 -1.29
CA ASP A 71 -29.76 4.55 -2.04
C ASP A 71 -29.15 3.16 -1.80
N ASP A 72 -29.99 2.13 -1.88
CA ASP A 72 -29.53 0.74 -1.87
C ASP A 72 -28.69 0.43 -3.10
N ILE A 73 -27.74 -0.48 -2.95
CA ILE A 73 -26.92 -0.93 -4.08
C ILE A 73 -27.78 -1.79 -5.01
N THR A 74 -27.73 -1.49 -6.30
CA THR A 74 -28.47 -2.14 -7.39
C THR A 74 -27.53 -2.36 -8.58
N LEU A 75 -28.00 -3.04 -9.64
CA LEU A 75 -27.21 -3.15 -10.89
C LEU A 75 -27.15 -1.82 -11.65
N GLU A 76 -28.07 -0.90 -11.34
CA GLU A 76 -28.19 0.42 -11.93
C GLU A 76 -27.41 1.50 -11.14
N THR A 77 -26.77 1.13 -10.02
CA THR A 77 -25.94 2.04 -9.22
C THR A 77 -24.85 2.67 -10.10
N GLN A 78 -24.82 4.00 -10.13
CA GLN A 78 -23.86 4.79 -10.89
C GLN A 78 -22.62 5.03 -10.03
N TRP A 79 -21.59 4.20 -10.22
CA TRP A 79 -20.32 4.32 -9.51
C TRP A 79 -19.51 5.53 -9.99
N THR A 80 -18.67 6.06 -9.11
CA THR A 80 -17.63 7.03 -9.46
C THR A 80 -16.45 6.30 -10.08
N GLY A 81 -16.05 5.17 -9.50
CA GLY A 81 -14.99 4.30 -10.05
C GLY A 81 -15.45 3.50 -11.28
N SER A 82 -14.52 3.22 -12.18
CA SER A 82 -14.79 2.50 -13.42
C SER A 82 -14.82 0.97 -13.18
N ILE A 83 -15.62 0.24 -13.98
CA ILE A 83 -15.71 -1.24 -13.97
C ILE A 83 -15.07 -1.78 -15.26
N TYR A 84 -14.09 -2.65 -15.12
CA TYR A 84 -13.25 -3.11 -16.25
C TYR A 84 -13.49 -4.55 -16.69
N ASP A 85 -14.19 -5.32 -15.88
CA ASP A 85 -14.53 -6.70 -16.17
C ASP A 85 -16.05 -6.86 -16.26
N SER A 86 -16.51 -7.32 -17.42
CA SER A 86 -17.93 -7.55 -17.68
C SER A 86 -18.40 -8.96 -17.32
N SER A 87 -17.48 -9.87 -16.95
CA SER A 87 -17.76 -11.27 -16.64
C SER A 87 -18.81 -11.41 -15.53
N PHE A 88 -18.79 -10.50 -14.54
CA PHE A 88 -19.79 -10.44 -13.48
C PHE A 88 -21.23 -10.35 -14.02
N TYR A 89 -21.47 -9.63 -15.11
CA TYR A 89 -22.81 -9.41 -15.65
C TYR A 89 -23.30 -10.57 -16.53
N PHE A 90 -22.38 -11.31 -17.15
CA PHE A 90 -22.72 -12.31 -18.18
C PHE A 90 -22.49 -13.75 -17.75
N ASN A 91 -21.70 -14.01 -16.69
CA ASN A 91 -21.46 -15.36 -16.20
C ASN A 91 -22.72 -15.93 -15.51
N PRO A 92 -23.29 -17.05 -15.99
CA PRO A 92 -24.47 -17.68 -15.37
C PRO A 92 -24.22 -18.10 -13.92
N LYS A 93 -23.00 -18.53 -13.56
CA LYS A 93 -22.68 -18.89 -12.17
C LYS A 93 -22.85 -17.74 -11.18
N LEU A 94 -22.65 -16.52 -11.65
CA LEU A 94 -22.72 -15.32 -10.84
C LEU A 94 -24.14 -14.72 -10.79
N GLU A 95 -25.12 -15.33 -11.48
CA GLU A 95 -26.50 -14.82 -11.55
C GLU A 95 -27.17 -14.68 -10.18
N LYS A 96 -26.87 -15.61 -9.26
CA LYS A 96 -27.37 -15.55 -7.87
C LYS A 96 -26.91 -14.28 -7.13
N TYR A 97 -25.77 -13.71 -7.50
CA TYR A 97 -25.19 -12.50 -6.89
C TYR A 97 -25.63 -11.19 -7.56
N ARG A 98 -26.55 -11.27 -8.53
CA ARG A 98 -27.16 -10.13 -9.21
C ARG A 98 -28.63 -9.92 -8.83
N GLN A 99 -29.15 -10.77 -7.95
CA GLN A 99 -30.54 -10.72 -7.52
C GLN A 99 -30.75 -9.59 -6.50
N PRO A 100 -31.91 -8.89 -6.52
CA PRO A 100 -32.26 -7.92 -5.49
C PRO A 100 -32.10 -8.48 -4.08
N GLY A 101 -31.41 -7.75 -3.21
CA GLY A 101 -31.12 -8.17 -1.83
C GLY A 101 -29.92 -9.13 -1.68
N ASN A 102 -29.29 -9.57 -2.79
CA ASN A 102 -28.12 -10.45 -2.76
C ASN A 102 -26.98 -9.95 -3.68
N ILE A 103 -26.85 -8.64 -3.86
CA ILE A 103 -25.84 -8.07 -4.76
C ILE A 103 -24.44 -8.19 -4.15
N HIS A 104 -23.54 -8.88 -4.85
CA HIS A 104 -22.13 -9.01 -4.46
C HIS A 104 -21.24 -8.55 -5.61
N ILE A 105 -20.76 -7.31 -5.52
CA ILE A 105 -19.85 -6.75 -6.52
C ILE A 105 -18.45 -7.34 -6.29
N PRO A 106 -17.81 -7.99 -7.28
CA PRO A 106 -16.51 -8.63 -7.10
C PRO A 106 -15.33 -7.65 -7.26
N PHE A 107 -15.60 -6.40 -7.64
CA PHE A 107 -14.56 -5.43 -8.04
C PHE A 107 -13.98 -4.62 -6.88
N TRP A 108 -14.75 -4.40 -5.81
CA TRP A 108 -14.34 -3.65 -4.62
C TRP A 108 -15.29 -3.93 -3.45
N LEU A 109 -15.03 -3.34 -2.28
CA LEU A 109 -15.91 -3.45 -1.13
C LEU A 109 -17.26 -2.81 -1.41
N THR A 110 -18.35 -3.48 -1.06
CA THR A 110 -19.69 -2.94 -1.30
C THR A 110 -20.07 -1.95 -0.20
N PRO A 111 -20.34 -0.67 -0.51
CA PRO A 111 -20.79 0.28 0.50
C PRO A 111 -22.21 -0.08 0.99
N ALA A 112 -22.52 0.25 2.25
CA ALA A 112 -23.83 -0.02 2.83
C ALA A 112 -24.96 0.77 2.14
N LYS A 113 -24.64 1.98 1.67
CA LYS A 113 -25.50 2.88 0.88
C LYS A 113 -24.64 3.65 -0.11
N HIS A 114 -25.24 4.10 -1.21
CA HIS A 114 -24.56 4.94 -2.19
C HIS A 114 -25.34 6.23 -2.44
N TYR A 115 -24.65 7.38 -2.47
CA TYR A 115 -25.24 8.67 -2.81
C TYR A 115 -24.22 9.63 -3.43
N VAL A 116 -24.50 10.07 -4.66
CA VAL A 116 -23.74 11.11 -5.36
C VAL A 116 -24.69 12.24 -5.74
N GLY A 117 -24.43 13.44 -5.24
CA GLY A 117 -25.27 14.61 -5.43
C GLY A 117 -25.13 15.63 -4.31
N ALA A 118 -26.03 16.62 -4.30
CA ALA A 118 -26.03 17.65 -3.29
C ALA A 118 -26.73 17.21 -2.00
N ALA A 119 -26.21 17.62 -0.86
CA ALA A 119 -26.85 17.47 0.44
C ALA A 119 -26.72 18.76 1.26
N TRP A 120 -27.72 19.04 2.09
CA TRP A 120 -27.81 20.25 2.89
C TRP A 120 -27.74 19.95 4.37
N TYR A 121 -26.99 20.77 5.10
CA TYR A 121 -26.75 20.68 6.52
C TYR A 121 -27.04 22.03 7.17
N GLN A 122 -27.81 22.07 8.26
CA GLN A 122 -28.06 23.29 9.01
C GLN A 122 -27.82 23.16 10.51
N LYS A 123 -27.24 24.20 11.09
CA LYS A 123 -27.07 24.32 12.54
C LYS A 123 -27.38 25.72 13.02
N GLU A 124 -28.11 25.79 14.13
CA GLU A 124 -28.23 27.04 14.88
C GLU A 124 -27.00 27.18 15.78
N ILE A 125 -26.37 28.34 15.72
CA ILE A 125 -25.21 28.70 16.52
C ILE A 125 -25.51 29.98 17.30
N THR A 126 -24.76 30.24 18.35
CA THR A 126 -24.83 31.50 19.09
C THR A 126 -23.47 32.18 19.06
N ILE A 127 -23.37 33.33 18.38
CA ILE A 127 -22.17 34.15 18.35
C ILE A 127 -22.09 34.95 19.67
N PRO A 128 -21.03 34.77 20.47
CA PRO A 128 -20.85 35.49 21.72
C PRO A 128 -20.67 37.02 21.55
N GLU A 129 -21.07 37.81 22.55
CA GLU A 129 -20.92 39.28 22.51
C GLU A 129 -19.44 39.73 22.37
N ASN A 130 -18.51 38.98 22.98
CA ASN A 130 -17.08 39.28 22.91
C ASN A 130 -16.44 38.98 21.53
N TRP A 131 -17.19 38.40 20.58
CA TRP A 131 -16.73 38.21 19.20
C TRP A 131 -17.02 39.42 18.30
N LYS A 132 -17.76 40.41 18.80
CA LYS A 132 -18.07 41.63 18.05
C LYS A 132 -16.79 42.30 17.54
N GLY A 133 -16.73 42.52 16.21
CA GLY A 133 -15.59 43.14 15.54
C GLY A 133 -14.35 42.24 15.39
N ARG A 134 -14.42 40.97 15.82
CA ARG A 134 -13.38 39.96 15.58
C ARG A 134 -13.50 39.39 14.17
N ARG A 135 -12.40 38.81 13.68
CA ARG A 135 -12.40 37.98 12.48
C ARG A 135 -12.94 36.61 12.87
N VAL A 136 -14.01 36.14 12.23
CA VAL A 136 -14.58 34.82 12.51
C VAL A 136 -14.44 33.95 11.27
N VAL A 137 -13.84 32.77 11.39
CA VAL A 137 -13.66 31.81 10.30
C VAL A 137 -14.39 30.53 10.61
N LEU A 138 -15.20 30.05 9.66
CA LEU A 138 -15.72 28.70 9.62
C LEU A 138 -14.67 27.79 9.02
N HIS A 139 -14.27 26.77 9.78
CA HIS A 139 -13.31 25.75 9.38
C HIS A 139 -14.04 24.40 9.23
N LEU A 140 -13.93 23.81 8.04
CA LEU A 140 -14.43 22.47 7.72
C LEU A 140 -13.22 21.62 7.30
N GLU A 141 -12.73 20.75 8.20
CA GLU A 141 -11.45 20.07 8.00
C GLU A 141 -11.40 19.25 6.70
N ARG A 142 -12.46 18.47 6.41
CA ARG A 142 -12.51 17.66 5.19
C ARG A 142 -13.94 17.50 4.66
N ALA A 143 -14.10 17.78 3.38
CA ALA A 143 -15.35 17.67 2.64
C ALA A 143 -15.06 17.20 1.20
N HIS A 144 -16.01 16.50 0.58
CA HIS A 144 -16.00 16.17 -0.84
C HIS A 144 -17.18 16.85 -1.53
N ILE A 145 -17.05 17.53 -2.67
CA ILE A 145 -15.86 18.13 -3.29
C ILE A 145 -16.01 19.65 -3.23
N GLU A 146 -17.24 20.15 -3.44
CA GLU A 146 -17.59 21.56 -3.27
C GLU A 146 -18.42 21.74 -2.00
N THR A 147 -18.12 22.80 -1.23
CA THR A 147 -19.03 23.31 -0.21
C THR A 147 -19.45 24.74 -0.50
N ARG A 148 -20.71 25.06 -0.21
CA ARG A 148 -21.25 26.43 -0.22
C ARG A 148 -21.90 26.75 1.10
N VAL A 149 -21.69 27.96 1.60
CA VAL A 149 -22.10 28.36 2.95
C VAL A 149 -23.02 29.57 2.92
N TRP A 150 -24.08 29.53 3.74
CA TRP A 150 -24.98 30.65 4.01
C TRP A 150 -25.06 30.90 5.51
N ILE A 151 -25.14 32.18 5.89
CA ILE A 151 -25.51 32.61 7.24
C ILE A 151 -26.80 33.42 7.16
N ASP A 152 -27.82 33.00 7.91
CA ASP A 152 -29.16 33.62 7.93
C ASP A 152 -29.75 33.83 6.53
N GLY A 153 -29.46 32.90 5.63
CA GLY A 153 -29.91 32.90 4.25
C GLY A 153 -29.13 33.79 3.28
N LYS A 154 -28.06 34.45 3.73
CA LYS A 154 -27.12 35.16 2.86
C LYS A 154 -25.91 34.27 2.54
N GLU A 155 -25.60 34.13 1.26
CA GLU A 155 -24.44 33.36 0.79
C GLU A 155 -23.14 34.04 1.24
N ILE A 156 -22.22 33.24 1.77
CA ILE A 156 -20.88 33.65 2.20
C ILE A 156 -19.85 33.33 1.10
N GLY A 157 -19.93 32.14 0.51
CA GLY A 157 -19.04 31.75 -0.58
C GLY A 157 -19.07 30.26 -0.90
N MET A 158 -18.15 29.87 -1.78
CA MET A 158 -17.90 28.51 -2.24
C MET A 158 -16.42 28.14 -2.04
N ALA A 159 -16.16 26.90 -1.62
CA ALA A 159 -14.83 26.30 -1.61
C ALA A 159 -14.86 24.95 -2.33
N ASN A 160 -13.77 24.64 -3.03
CA ASN A 160 -13.58 23.39 -3.78
C ASN A 160 -12.11 22.95 -3.65
N SER A 161 -11.89 21.86 -2.91
CA SER A 161 -10.60 21.24 -2.69
C SER A 161 -10.80 19.79 -2.25
N LEU A 162 -9.81 18.94 -2.58
CA LEU A 162 -9.72 17.55 -2.14
C LEU A 162 -8.51 17.33 -1.20
N VAL A 163 -7.62 18.32 -1.10
CA VAL A 163 -6.35 18.21 -0.37
C VAL A 163 -6.32 19.01 0.92
N ALA A 164 -7.18 20.02 1.11
CA ALA A 164 -7.13 20.91 2.27
C ALA A 164 -8.53 21.27 2.80
N ALA A 165 -8.56 21.81 4.02
CA ALA A 165 -9.78 22.27 4.68
C ALA A 165 -10.48 23.39 3.89
N HIS A 166 -11.82 23.42 3.97
CA HIS A 166 -12.63 24.49 3.41
C HIS A 166 -12.86 25.56 4.48
N GLU A 167 -12.36 26.77 4.23
CA GLU A 167 -12.42 27.89 5.18
C GLU A 167 -13.24 29.06 4.63
N PHE A 168 -14.10 29.64 5.48
CA PHE A 168 -14.95 30.78 5.12
C PHE A 168 -14.88 31.86 6.18
N GLU A 169 -14.41 33.05 5.80
CA GLU A 169 -14.48 34.23 6.68
C GLU A 169 -15.92 34.77 6.73
N LEU A 170 -16.49 34.83 7.93
CA LEU A 170 -17.84 35.35 8.14
C LEU A 170 -17.86 36.89 8.14
N PRO A 171 -19.00 37.52 7.81
CA PRO A 171 -19.12 38.98 7.83
C PRO A 171 -18.78 39.59 9.20
N ARG A 172 -17.86 40.56 9.21
CA ARG A 172 -17.37 41.23 10.43
C ARG A 172 -18.42 41.97 11.24
N ASN A 173 -19.50 42.40 10.58
CA ASN A 173 -20.62 43.10 11.19
C ASN A 173 -21.73 42.16 11.68
N MET A 174 -21.45 40.85 11.78
CA MET A 174 -22.38 39.89 12.36
C MET A 174 -22.72 40.31 13.80
N ALA A 175 -24.02 40.39 14.09
CA ALA A 175 -24.48 40.72 15.43
C ALA A 175 -24.16 39.55 16.38
N PRO A 176 -23.94 39.80 17.67
CA PRO A 176 -23.99 38.75 18.67
C PRO A 176 -25.40 38.15 18.76
N GLY A 177 -25.49 36.87 19.13
CA GLY A 177 -26.74 36.15 19.28
C GLY A 177 -26.89 34.97 18.33
N LYS A 178 -28.14 34.54 18.09
CA LYS A 178 -28.45 33.33 17.32
C LYS A 178 -28.32 33.56 15.83
N HIS A 179 -27.62 32.65 15.15
CA HIS A 179 -27.50 32.60 13.70
C HIS A 179 -27.74 31.19 13.18
N ARG A 180 -28.21 31.07 11.94
CA ARG A 180 -28.29 29.78 11.25
C ARG A 180 -27.17 29.68 10.21
N ILE A 181 -26.32 28.66 10.38
CA ILE A 181 -25.43 28.21 9.31
C ILE A 181 -26.20 27.21 8.45
N SER A 182 -26.17 27.39 7.13
CA SER A 182 -26.57 26.37 6.16
C SER A 182 -25.39 26.05 5.25
N ILE A 183 -25.09 24.77 5.06
CA ILE A 183 -23.99 24.29 4.22
C ILE A 183 -24.57 23.34 3.19
N ARG A 184 -24.25 23.57 1.91
CA ARG A 184 -24.49 22.60 0.83
C ARG A 184 -23.16 21.92 0.51
N VAL A 185 -23.16 20.59 0.49
CA VAL A 185 -22.02 19.76 0.09
C VAL A 185 -22.40 19.01 -1.19
N ASP A 186 -21.55 19.09 -2.21
CA ASP A 186 -21.74 18.45 -3.51
C ASP A 186 -20.54 17.58 -3.86
N ASN A 187 -20.74 16.26 -3.81
CA ASN A 187 -19.71 15.26 -4.07
C ASN A 187 -19.68 14.80 -5.54
N ARG A 188 -20.39 15.46 -6.46
CA ARG A 188 -20.21 15.21 -7.90
C ARG A 188 -18.82 15.66 -8.34
N LEU A 189 -18.27 15.01 -9.36
CA LEU A 189 -17.01 15.40 -10.00
C LEU A 189 -17.18 16.70 -10.82
N LEU A 190 -17.28 17.84 -10.13
CA LEU A 190 -17.43 19.16 -10.75
C LEU A 190 -16.15 19.59 -11.49
N ILE A 191 -14.99 19.18 -10.97
CA ILE A 191 -13.72 19.12 -11.70
C ILE A 191 -13.38 17.65 -11.85
N ASN A 192 -13.22 17.21 -13.10
CA ASN A 192 -12.87 15.82 -13.37
C ASN A 192 -11.40 15.57 -13.02
N VAL A 193 -11.15 14.94 -11.87
CA VAL A 193 -9.80 14.52 -11.46
C VAL A 193 -9.43 13.13 -12.00
N GLY A 194 -10.36 12.44 -12.65
CA GLY A 194 -10.25 11.04 -13.06
C GLY A 194 -11.13 10.15 -12.17
N PRO A 195 -12.17 9.45 -12.69
CA PRO A 195 -13.05 8.54 -11.93
C PRO A 195 -12.36 7.53 -11.00
N ASP A 196 -11.16 7.06 -11.37
CA ASP A 196 -10.41 6.08 -10.57
C ASP A 196 -9.42 6.70 -9.57
N SER A 197 -9.36 8.03 -9.51
CA SER A 197 -8.50 8.75 -8.57
C SER A 197 -8.87 8.41 -7.13
N HIS A 198 -7.87 8.08 -6.34
CA HIS A 198 -8.08 7.62 -4.97
C HIS A 198 -8.58 8.72 -4.03
N SER A 199 -8.53 9.96 -4.47
CA SER A 199 -9.19 11.09 -3.83
C SER A 199 -10.73 10.96 -3.81
N VAL A 200 -11.34 10.20 -4.72
CA VAL A 200 -12.80 10.17 -4.93
C VAL A 200 -13.40 8.80 -5.30
N SER A 201 -12.60 7.78 -5.62
CA SER A 201 -13.08 6.52 -6.22
C SER A 201 -13.63 5.50 -5.22
N ASP A 202 -14.69 4.78 -5.62
CA ASP A 202 -15.25 3.60 -4.91
C ASP A 202 -14.27 2.44 -4.74
N HIS A 203 -13.14 2.48 -5.46
CA HIS A 203 -12.06 1.51 -5.30
C HIS A 203 -11.33 1.67 -3.95
N THR A 204 -11.41 2.83 -3.29
CA THR A 204 -10.70 3.16 -2.04
C THR A 204 -11.63 3.76 -0.98
N GLN A 205 -11.54 5.07 -0.73
CA GLN A 205 -12.38 5.80 0.23
C GLN A 205 -13.81 6.01 -0.29
N GLY A 206 -14.05 5.89 -1.60
CA GLY A 206 -15.35 6.16 -2.21
C GLY A 206 -15.67 7.63 -2.35
N ASN A 207 -16.73 7.91 -3.10
CA ASN A 207 -17.23 9.25 -3.32
C ASN A 207 -18.24 9.64 -2.23
N TRP A 208 -17.80 9.72 -0.98
CA TRP A 208 -18.68 9.98 0.16
C TRP A 208 -19.21 11.43 0.18
N ASN A 209 -20.37 11.64 0.81
CA ASN A 209 -20.91 12.96 1.15
C ASN A 209 -20.98 13.08 2.68
N GLY A 210 -20.78 14.28 3.21
CA GLY A 210 -20.68 14.55 4.64
C GLY A 210 -19.67 15.65 4.93
N LEU A 211 -19.40 15.84 6.22
CA LEU A 211 -18.35 16.73 6.72
C LEU A 211 -17.61 15.96 7.80
N VAL A 212 -16.33 15.66 7.62
CA VAL A 212 -15.54 14.83 8.54
C VAL A 212 -14.40 15.63 9.16
N GLY A 213 -13.87 15.16 10.29
CA GLY A 213 -12.87 15.89 11.07
C GLY A 213 -13.44 17.08 11.84
N LYS A 214 -12.61 18.06 12.12
CA LYS A 214 -12.90 19.26 12.90
C LYS A 214 -13.87 20.19 12.16
N LEU A 215 -14.94 20.57 12.85
CA LEU A 215 -15.93 21.54 12.41
C LEU A 215 -16.03 22.66 13.45
N SER A 216 -15.59 23.87 13.12
CA SER A 216 -15.51 24.94 14.12
C SER A 216 -15.75 26.34 13.57
N LEU A 217 -16.15 27.26 14.45
CA LEU A 217 -15.92 28.69 14.27
C LEU A 217 -14.77 29.16 15.14
N GLU A 218 -13.88 29.96 14.56
CA GLU A 218 -12.71 30.49 15.25
C GLU A 218 -12.67 32.02 15.15
N ALA A 219 -12.70 32.69 16.30
CA ALA A 219 -12.68 34.14 16.43
C ALA A 219 -11.26 34.64 16.74
N GLY A 220 -10.65 35.29 15.76
CA GLY A 220 -9.31 35.85 15.84
C GLY A 220 -9.25 37.37 15.78
N SER A 221 -8.02 37.88 15.87
CA SER A 221 -7.72 39.29 15.66
C SER A 221 -8.00 39.71 14.20
N PRO A 222 -8.47 40.96 13.98
CA PRO A 222 -8.55 41.56 12.64
C PRO A 222 -7.22 41.66 11.89
N ILE A 223 -6.11 41.69 12.63
CA ILE A 223 -4.75 41.62 12.12
C ILE A 223 -4.22 40.23 12.49
N TYR A 224 -3.89 39.42 11.49
CA TYR A 224 -3.57 38.01 11.70
C TYR A 224 -2.46 37.53 10.79
N PHE A 225 -1.83 36.43 11.21
CA PHE A 225 -0.92 35.66 10.39
C PHE A 225 -1.72 34.84 9.37
N ASP A 226 -1.75 35.34 8.14
CA ASP A 226 -2.32 34.62 7.00
C ASP A 226 -1.48 33.39 6.71
N GLU A 227 -0.15 33.58 6.62
CA GLU A 227 0.81 32.51 6.36
C GLU A 227 2.03 32.65 7.29
N ILE A 228 2.55 31.51 7.76
CA ILE A 228 3.88 31.41 8.37
C ILE A 228 4.56 30.17 7.76
N GLN A 229 5.66 30.37 7.03
CA GLN A 229 6.46 29.29 6.46
C GLN A 229 7.86 29.33 7.06
N VAL A 230 8.35 28.16 7.48
CA VAL A 230 9.67 28.00 8.08
C VAL A 230 10.59 27.29 7.10
N PHE A 231 11.73 27.90 6.80
CA PHE A 231 12.77 27.38 5.91
C PHE A 231 14.04 27.10 6.73
N PRO A 232 14.31 25.84 7.09
CA PRO A 232 15.55 25.47 7.77
C PRO A 232 16.80 25.77 6.93
N ASP A 233 17.86 26.25 7.59
CA ASP A 233 19.20 26.44 7.03
C ASP A 233 20.19 25.84 8.04
N LEU A 234 20.52 24.56 7.83
CA LEU A 234 21.32 23.79 8.79
C LEU A 234 22.75 24.32 8.85
N LYS A 235 23.31 24.70 7.71
CA LYS A 235 24.68 25.21 7.58
C LYS A 235 24.90 26.46 8.45
N ASN A 236 23.93 27.38 8.45
CA ASN A 236 24.02 28.61 9.23
C ASN A 236 23.35 28.49 10.61
N ARG A 237 22.81 27.31 10.97
CA ARG A 237 22.07 27.05 12.22
C ARG A 237 20.98 28.09 12.47
N LYS A 238 20.14 28.31 11.47
CA LYS A 238 19.00 29.22 11.57
C LYS A 238 17.80 28.65 10.83
N ALA A 239 16.63 29.15 11.15
CA ALA A 239 15.45 28.98 10.31
C ALA A 239 14.98 30.35 9.83
N GLN A 240 14.80 30.52 8.52
CA GLN A 240 14.16 31.72 7.98
C GLN A 240 12.64 31.55 8.10
N VAL A 241 12.01 32.43 8.86
CA VAL A 241 10.55 32.46 9.04
C VAL A 241 9.98 33.54 8.13
N ARG A 242 9.29 33.11 7.08
CA ARG A 242 8.52 33.98 6.18
C ARG A 242 7.11 34.12 6.74
N ILE A 243 6.66 35.36 6.88
CA ILE A 243 5.38 35.69 7.50
C ILE A 243 4.59 36.56 6.53
N VAL A 244 3.35 36.17 6.26
CA VAL A 244 2.36 37.01 5.56
C VAL A 244 1.34 37.47 6.60
N LEU A 245 1.29 38.78 6.82
CA LEU A 245 0.33 39.44 7.69
C LEU A 245 -0.77 40.09 6.87
N LYS A 246 -2.03 39.86 7.26
CA LYS A 246 -3.18 40.57 6.71
C LYS A 246 -3.84 41.41 7.78
N ASN A 247 -4.22 42.62 7.39
CA ASN A 247 -5.05 43.50 8.21
C ASN A 247 -6.38 43.74 7.51
N SER A 248 -7.41 43.08 8.02
CA SER A 248 -8.78 43.31 7.55
C SER A 248 -9.54 44.30 8.45
N GLY A 249 -8.87 44.89 9.45
CA GLY A 249 -9.38 45.99 10.28
C GLY A 249 -9.59 47.29 9.50
N ALA A 250 -10.25 48.26 10.12
CA ALA A 250 -10.59 49.53 9.46
C ALA A 250 -9.41 50.50 9.34
N ASP A 251 -8.43 50.40 10.25
CA ASP A 251 -7.31 51.33 10.37
C ASP A 251 -5.96 50.64 10.07
N ARG A 252 -4.93 51.44 9.79
CA ARG A 252 -3.54 50.95 9.73
C ARG A 252 -3.14 50.39 11.10
N ALA A 253 -2.46 49.25 11.07
CA ALA A 253 -1.91 48.61 12.26
C ALA A 253 -0.39 48.58 12.20
N SER A 254 0.26 48.83 13.33
CA SER A 254 1.71 48.70 13.49
C SER A 254 2.02 48.07 14.84
N GLY A 255 3.13 47.35 14.92
CA GLY A 255 3.56 46.71 16.16
C GLY A 255 4.74 45.77 15.94
N GLU A 256 4.82 44.75 16.80
CA GLU A 256 5.94 43.82 16.86
C GLU A 256 5.46 42.38 16.68
N ILE A 257 6.24 41.59 15.94
CA ILE A 257 6.16 40.13 15.89
C ILE A 257 7.30 39.58 16.74
N VAL A 258 7.00 38.73 17.72
CA VAL A 258 8.00 38.02 18.53
C VAL A 258 7.99 36.54 18.19
N LEU A 259 9.14 36.00 17.79
CA LEU A 259 9.33 34.61 17.42
C LEU A 259 10.24 33.89 18.42
N SER A 260 9.92 32.64 18.73
CA SER A 260 10.82 31.70 19.41
C SER A 260 10.45 30.26 19.07
N ALA A 261 11.42 29.35 19.08
CA ALA A 261 11.19 27.93 18.89
C ALA A 261 11.68 27.10 20.08
N ASN A 262 10.99 26.01 20.39
CA ASN A 262 11.34 25.08 21.47
C ASN A 262 11.15 23.62 21.04
N SER A 263 12.16 22.78 21.25
CA SER A 263 12.08 21.34 20.96
C SER A 263 11.10 20.65 21.92
N PHE A 264 10.28 19.71 21.44
CA PHE A 264 9.22 19.10 22.29
C PHE A 264 9.18 17.57 22.35
N ASN A 265 9.77 16.85 21.39
CA ASN A 265 9.69 15.38 21.31
C ASN A 265 11.06 14.68 21.27
N SER A 266 12.14 15.39 21.56
CA SER A 266 13.50 14.85 21.55
C SER A 266 14.07 14.65 22.98
N PRO A 267 15.00 13.69 23.18
CA PRO A 267 15.65 13.50 24.48
C PRO A 267 16.45 14.72 24.94
N GLU A 268 17.17 15.36 24.01
CA GLU A 268 17.83 16.63 24.28
C GLU A 268 16.85 17.78 24.12
N LYS A 269 17.01 18.83 24.94
CA LYS A 269 16.18 20.03 24.88
C LYS A 269 16.96 21.19 24.28
N ASP A 270 16.35 21.85 23.31
CA ASP A 270 16.85 23.07 22.69
C ASP A 270 15.75 24.13 22.60
N LYS A 271 16.15 25.38 22.74
CA LYS A 271 15.26 26.53 22.72
C LYS A 271 16.02 27.73 22.16
N THR A 272 15.40 28.42 21.21
CA THR A 272 15.97 29.65 20.66
C THR A 272 15.75 30.84 21.59
N ASP A 273 16.60 31.84 21.47
CA ASP A 273 16.29 33.17 22.00
C ASP A 273 15.09 33.77 21.24
N GLN A 274 14.45 34.79 21.84
CA GLN A 274 13.37 35.52 21.19
C GLN A 274 13.94 36.49 20.15
N VAL A 275 13.35 36.48 18.96
CA VAL A 275 13.62 37.47 17.90
C VAL A 275 12.40 38.34 17.71
N THR A 276 12.60 39.64 17.52
CA THR A 276 11.51 40.60 17.29
C THR A 276 11.66 41.27 15.93
N ALA A 277 10.54 41.47 15.22
CA ALA A 277 10.48 42.23 13.98
C ALA A 277 9.31 43.20 14.00
N ASP A 278 9.54 44.44 13.57
CA ASP A 278 8.49 45.45 13.46
C ASP A 278 7.67 45.25 12.18
N PHE A 279 6.38 45.56 12.23
CA PHE A 279 5.51 45.55 11.06
C PHE A 279 4.62 46.80 10.98
N SER A 280 4.16 47.13 9.78
CA SER A 280 3.20 48.19 9.53
C SER A 280 2.36 47.87 8.30
N VAL A 281 1.08 47.55 8.51
CA VAL A 281 0.17 47.08 7.47
C VAL A 281 -1.07 47.97 7.40
N GLY A 282 -1.37 48.47 6.20
CA GLY A 282 -2.55 49.29 5.94
C GLY A 282 -3.86 48.51 6.08
N SER A 283 -4.97 49.23 6.10
CA SER A 283 -6.32 48.65 6.14
C SER A 283 -6.63 47.96 4.81
N GLY A 284 -6.97 46.67 4.85
CA GLY A 284 -7.18 45.85 3.66
C GLY A 284 -5.89 45.38 2.97
N ASP A 285 -4.72 45.79 3.46
CA ASP A 285 -3.43 45.46 2.87
C ASP A 285 -2.85 44.15 3.42
N THR A 286 -1.85 43.65 2.70
CA THR A 286 -1.00 42.52 3.09
C THR A 286 0.44 42.98 3.21
N ASP A 287 1.14 42.54 4.26
CA ASP A 287 2.57 42.78 4.45
C ASP A 287 3.32 41.44 4.56
N THR A 288 4.52 41.38 3.99
CA THR A 288 5.34 40.16 3.97
C THR A 288 6.69 40.43 4.61
N LEU A 289 7.00 39.67 5.66
CA LEU A 289 8.24 39.80 6.42
C LEU A 289 9.05 38.49 6.33
N SER A 290 10.37 38.62 6.41
CA SER A 290 11.29 37.49 6.54
C SER A 290 12.18 37.73 7.74
N VAL A 291 12.14 36.82 8.71
CA VAL A 291 12.84 36.95 9.99
C VAL A 291 13.72 35.72 10.20
N ASP A 292 15.01 35.93 10.42
CA ASP A 292 15.94 34.84 10.76
C ASP A 292 15.82 34.48 12.25
N LEU A 293 15.54 33.22 12.53
CA LEU A 293 15.51 32.64 13.89
C LEU A 293 16.79 31.82 14.11
N PRO A 294 17.78 32.32 14.86
CA PRO A 294 19.04 31.62 15.09
C PRO A 294 18.89 30.51 16.14
N PHE A 295 19.62 29.42 15.92
CA PHE A 295 19.70 28.28 16.84
C PHE A 295 21.07 28.20 17.51
N SER A 296 21.09 27.60 18.70
CA SER A 296 22.32 27.35 19.44
C SER A 296 23.11 26.18 18.84
N ASN A 297 24.24 25.82 19.44
CA ASN A 297 24.96 24.60 19.09
C ASN A 297 24.23 23.31 19.53
N LYS A 298 23.10 23.41 20.21
CA LYS A 298 22.23 22.28 20.60
C LYS A 298 21.09 22.02 19.61
N MET A 299 21.12 22.67 18.44
CA MET A 299 20.16 22.44 17.37
C MET A 299 20.12 20.95 17.03
N GLN A 300 18.93 20.37 17.08
CA GLN A 300 18.69 18.98 16.68
C GLN A 300 18.05 18.95 15.30
N VAL A 301 18.41 17.95 14.51
CA VAL A 301 17.90 17.76 13.15
C VAL A 301 16.85 16.67 13.11
N TRP A 302 15.93 16.78 12.17
CA TRP A 302 14.89 15.77 11.92
C TRP A 302 15.33 14.80 10.81
N ASP A 303 15.22 13.49 11.07
CA ASP A 303 15.27 12.41 10.08
C ASP A 303 14.53 11.15 10.57
N GLU A 304 14.55 10.06 9.78
CA GLU A 304 13.87 8.80 10.13
C GLU A 304 14.34 8.14 11.45
N PHE A 305 15.55 8.46 11.93
CA PHE A 305 16.14 7.87 13.14
C PHE A 305 16.05 8.83 14.33
N ASN A 306 16.16 10.13 14.07
CA ASN A 306 16.01 11.19 15.06
C ASN A 306 14.91 12.16 14.62
N PRO A 307 13.63 11.89 14.93
CA PRO A 307 12.51 12.73 14.51
C PRO A 307 12.37 13.98 15.41
N ALA A 308 13.44 14.74 15.65
CA ALA A 308 13.41 15.91 16.52
C ALA A 308 12.59 17.07 15.92
N LEU A 309 11.59 17.56 16.66
CA LEU A 309 10.66 18.61 16.25
C LEU A 309 10.68 19.80 17.21
N TYR A 310 10.35 20.95 16.65
CA TYR A 310 10.24 22.24 17.34
C TYR A 310 8.84 22.82 17.19
N THR A 311 8.34 23.47 18.24
CA THR A 311 7.19 24.35 18.18
C THR A 311 7.68 25.78 17.96
N LEU A 312 7.34 26.40 16.83
CA LEU A 312 7.49 27.84 16.61
C LEU A 312 6.31 28.56 17.26
N THR A 313 6.58 29.43 18.23
CA THR A 313 5.59 30.36 18.79
C THR A 313 5.79 31.73 18.15
N ALA A 314 4.82 32.18 17.36
CA ALA A 314 4.76 33.51 16.77
C ALA A 314 3.72 34.38 17.51
N THR A 315 4.18 35.45 18.14
CA THR A 315 3.33 36.39 18.88
C THR A 315 3.22 37.71 18.13
N LEU A 316 2.03 38.05 17.68
CA LEU A 316 1.70 39.37 17.14
C LEU A 316 1.29 40.31 18.28
N LYS A 317 1.96 41.44 18.43
CA LYS A 317 1.62 42.49 19.40
C LYS A 317 1.22 43.77 18.66
N THR A 318 0.04 44.30 18.97
CA THR A 318 -0.46 45.55 18.36
C THR A 318 -1.10 46.41 19.46
N GLY A 319 -0.35 47.39 19.99
CA GLY A 319 -0.80 48.17 21.14
C GLY A 319 -1.07 47.30 22.37
N LYS A 320 -2.35 47.16 22.76
CA LYS A 320 -2.78 46.28 23.86
C LYS A 320 -3.22 44.88 23.41
N GLU A 321 -3.39 44.65 22.11
CA GLU A 321 -3.80 43.35 21.59
C GLU A 321 -2.60 42.43 21.40
N LYS A 322 -2.79 41.15 21.71
CA LYS A 322 -1.80 40.09 21.54
C LYS A 322 -2.49 38.89 20.89
N SER A 323 -1.94 38.40 19.78
CA SER A 323 -2.33 37.14 19.16
C SER A 323 -1.14 36.20 19.13
N ILE A 324 -1.37 34.90 19.33
CA ILE A 324 -0.32 33.87 19.34
C ILE A 324 -0.73 32.81 18.33
N LYS A 325 0.20 32.41 17.45
CA LYS A 325 0.09 31.26 16.56
C LYS A 325 1.24 30.32 16.87
N GLU A 326 0.93 29.04 17.04
CA GLU A 326 1.93 27.99 17.23
C GLU A 326 1.84 27.02 16.06
N LEU A 327 2.98 26.58 15.57
CA LEU A 327 3.08 25.55 14.54
C LEU A 327 4.32 24.68 14.76
N GLN A 328 4.27 23.44 14.30
CA GLN A 328 5.41 22.54 14.37
C GLN A 328 6.27 22.60 13.10
N PHE A 329 7.56 22.32 13.26
CA PHE A 329 8.50 22.11 12.17
C PHE A 329 9.70 21.27 12.64
N GLY A 330 10.45 20.71 11.70
CA GLY A 330 11.73 20.05 11.96
C GLY A 330 12.88 20.78 11.25
N MET A 331 14.06 20.81 11.87
CA MET A 331 15.27 21.30 11.24
C MET A 331 15.83 20.19 10.34
N ARG A 332 15.62 20.30 9.02
CA ARG A 332 16.13 19.32 8.06
C ARG A 332 16.40 19.92 6.70
N GLU A 333 17.24 19.25 5.92
CA GLU A 333 17.44 19.51 4.48
C GLU A 333 17.28 18.18 3.72
N PHE A 334 16.36 18.13 2.74
CA PHE A 334 16.20 16.97 1.86
C PHE A 334 16.55 17.38 0.43
N THR A 335 17.64 16.85 -0.10
CA THR A 335 18.26 17.30 -1.34
C THR A 335 18.66 16.13 -2.21
N ILE A 336 19.18 16.42 -3.40
CA ILE A 336 19.64 15.42 -4.37
C ILE A 336 21.10 15.67 -4.73
N GLU A 337 21.89 14.61 -4.77
CA GLU A 337 23.26 14.60 -5.30
C GLU A 337 23.40 13.43 -6.28
N GLY A 338 23.52 13.77 -7.57
CA GLY A 338 23.52 12.78 -8.65
C GLY A 338 22.26 11.90 -8.62
N ASN A 339 22.44 10.60 -8.44
CA ASN A 339 21.35 9.62 -8.37
C ASN A 339 20.90 9.27 -6.94
N ARG A 340 21.21 10.11 -5.94
CA ARG A 340 20.90 9.85 -4.53
C ARG A 340 20.07 10.95 -3.92
N PHE A 341 19.16 10.57 -3.03
CA PHE A 341 18.57 11.49 -2.07
C PHE A 341 19.52 11.66 -0.89
N LEU A 342 19.56 12.86 -0.33
CA LEU A 342 20.26 13.18 0.90
C LEU A 342 19.27 13.71 1.94
N ILE A 343 19.42 13.29 3.19
CA ILE A 343 18.79 13.91 4.37
C ILE A 343 19.90 14.48 5.25
N ASN A 344 19.91 15.79 5.47
CA ASN A 344 20.92 16.49 6.28
C ASN A 344 22.36 16.22 5.77
N GLY A 345 22.54 16.09 4.45
CA GLY A 345 23.82 15.76 3.80
C GLY A 345 24.20 14.27 3.78
N ARG A 346 23.36 13.39 4.35
CA ARG A 346 23.59 11.94 4.41
C ARG A 346 22.76 11.19 3.36
N PRO A 347 23.33 10.24 2.59
CA PRO A 347 22.55 9.43 1.65
C PRO A 347 21.41 8.68 2.33
N VAL A 348 20.22 8.75 1.73
CA VAL A 348 19.02 8.01 2.14
C VAL A 348 18.48 7.20 0.99
N PHE A 349 18.12 5.96 1.29
CA PHE A 349 17.42 5.07 0.38
C PHE A 349 15.95 4.96 0.79
N LEU A 350 15.02 5.20 -0.14
CA LEU A 350 13.58 5.14 0.15
C LEU A 350 13.12 3.68 0.15
N ARG A 351 12.72 3.18 1.33
CA ARG A 351 12.07 1.88 1.52
C ARG A 351 10.59 2.18 1.70
N GLY A 352 9.87 2.16 0.60
CA GLY A 352 8.53 2.75 0.52
C GLY A 352 7.42 1.75 0.29
N THR A 353 6.23 2.13 0.74
CA THR A 353 4.94 1.58 0.29
C THR A 353 4.04 2.72 -0.16
N LEU A 354 2.88 2.41 -0.73
CA LEU A 354 1.85 3.40 -1.03
C LEU A 354 0.62 3.20 -0.14
N HIS A 355 -0.17 4.26 -0.02
CA HIS A 355 -1.46 4.27 0.67
C HIS A 355 -2.52 4.86 -0.27
N ASN A 356 -3.63 4.16 -0.47
CA ASN A 356 -4.69 4.55 -1.42
C ASN A 356 -5.93 5.16 -0.75
N GLY A 357 -5.97 5.18 0.59
CA GLY A 357 -7.06 5.80 1.34
C GLY A 357 -8.10 4.79 1.81
N GLU A 358 -7.69 3.54 2.01
CA GLU A 358 -8.52 2.44 2.44
C GLU A 358 -8.86 2.57 3.93
N PHE A 359 -10.12 2.90 4.24
CA PHE A 359 -10.64 2.92 5.61
C PHE A 359 -12.02 2.25 5.64
N PRO A 360 -12.10 0.91 5.58
CA PRO A 360 -13.36 0.20 5.37
C PRO A 360 -14.45 0.47 6.41
N LEU A 361 -14.08 0.83 7.65
CA LEU A 361 -15.03 1.09 8.73
C LEU A 361 -15.76 2.43 8.60
N THR A 362 -15.05 3.49 8.22
CA THR A 362 -15.61 4.85 8.12
C THR A 362 -16.01 5.20 6.69
N GLY A 363 -15.33 4.60 5.72
CA GLY A 363 -15.39 4.96 4.31
C GLY A 363 -14.80 6.34 4.01
N TYR A 364 -13.86 6.80 4.84
CA TYR A 364 -13.05 7.99 4.59
C TYR A 364 -11.79 7.96 5.47
N PRO A 365 -10.71 8.67 5.08
CA PRO A 365 -9.46 8.72 5.84
C PRO A 365 -9.61 9.23 7.26
N ALA A 366 -8.96 8.56 8.22
CA ALA A 366 -8.94 9.00 9.61
C ALA A 366 -8.37 10.43 9.73
N THR A 367 -8.97 11.25 10.58
CA THR A 367 -8.53 12.63 10.86
C THR A 367 -7.86 12.74 12.24
N THR A 368 -7.37 11.62 12.79
CA THR A 368 -6.73 11.56 14.11
C THR A 368 -5.27 11.14 13.98
N VAL A 369 -4.39 11.76 14.79
CA VAL A 369 -2.95 11.50 14.74
C VAL A 369 -2.64 10.06 15.14
N GLU A 370 -3.39 9.52 16.10
CA GLU A 370 -3.21 8.18 16.64
C GLU A 370 -3.41 7.10 15.57
N ALA A 371 -4.46 7.20 14.74
CA ALA A 371 -4.72 6.23 13.69
C ALA A 371 -3.60 6.19 12.64
N TRP A 372 -3.07 7.36 12.25
CA TRP A 372 -1.95 7.44 11.32
C TRP A 372 -0.63 6.99 11.95
N LYS A 373 -0.45 7.22 13.25
CA LYS A 373 0.71 6.76 13.98
C LYS A 373 0.79 5.23 13.98
N ASP A 374 -0.33 4.54 14.24
CA ASP A 374 -0.39 3.07 14.21
C ASP A 374 -0.01 2.52 12.82
N ILE A 375 -0.52 3.15 11.74
CA ILE A 375 -0.17 2.81 10.35
C ILE A 375 1.34 2.98 10.10
N PHE A 376 1.92 4.10 10.49
CA PHE A 376 3.34 4.38 10.25
C PHE A 376 4.28 3.55 11.11
N GLU A 377 3.91 3.26 12.36
CA GLU A 377 4.66 2.36 13.22
C GLU A 377 4.63 0.93 12.68
N THR A 378 3.49 0.49 12.12
CA THR A 378 3.38 -0.79 11.42
C THR A 378 4.25 -0.85 10.17
N ALA A 379 4.24 0.20 9.34
CA ALA A 379 5.15 0.28 8.19
C ALA A 379 6.63 0.23 8.62
N LYS A 380 6.97 0.94 9.72
CA LYS A 380 8.34 1.01 10.26
C LYS A 380 8.79 -0.31 10.88
N SER A 381 7.90 -1.09 11.49
CA SER A 381 8.23 -2.44 12.00
C SER A 381 8.55 -3.43 10.88
N HIS A 382 8.09 -3.18 9.66
CA HIS A 382 8.47 -3.88 8.42
C HIS A 382 9.69 -3.24 7.72
N GLY A 383 10.38 -2.32 8.39
CA GLY A 383 11.62 -1.67 7.94
C GLY A 383 11.46 -0.59 6.85
N LEU A 384 10.23 -0.14 6.60
CA LEU A 384 9.94 0.97 5.70
C LEU A 384 10.21 2.33 6.36
N ASN A 385 10.54 3.33 5.54
CA ASN A 385 10.77 4.71 5.96
C ASN A 385 10.08 5.75 5.06
N HIS A 386 9.31 5.31 4.06
CA HIS A 386 8.65 6.18 3.09
C HIS A 386 7.21 5.73 2.81
N ILE A 387 6.28 6.69 2.67
CA ILE A 387 4.93 6.45 2.19
C ILE A 387 4.57 7.43 1.08
N ARG A 388 4.08 6.88 -0.03
CA ARG A 388 3.47 7.62 -1.14
C ARG A 388 1.95 7.59 -1.03
N PHE A 389 1.29 8.74 -1.17
CA PHE A 389 -0.18 8.80 -1.24
C PHE A 389 -0.62 8.87 -2.70
N HIS A 390 -1.10 7.75 -3.22
CA HIS A 390 -1.34 7.55 -4.65
C HIS A 390 -2.54 8.36 -5.15
N SER A 391 -2.32 9.42 -5.94
CA SER A 391 -3.37 10.34 -6.46
C SER A 391 -4.23 11.06 -5.40
N TRP A 392 -3.70 11.28 -4.18
CA TRP A 392 -4.41 12.01 -3.12
C TRP A 392 -3.48 12.62 -2.06
N CYS A 393 -4.04 13.52 -1.23
CA CYS A 393 -3.38 14.11 -0.08
C CYS A 393 -4.08 13.70 1.24
N PRO A 394 -3.34 13.20 2.24
CA PRO A 394 -3.90 12.78 3.51
C PRO A 394 -4.29 13.97 4.41
N PRO A 395 -5.11 13.76 5.45
CA PRO A 395 -5.40 14.81 6.44
C PRO A 395 -4.14 15.27 7.20
N GLU A 396 -4.20 16.45 7.83
CA GLU A 396 -3.09 17.03 8.61
C GLU A 396 -2.55 16.06 9.67
N ALA A 397 -3.45 15.26 10.26
CA ALA A 397 -3.12 14.22 11.21
C ALA A 397 -2.02 13.25 10.73
N ALA A 398 -2.01 12.93 9.43
CA ALA A 398 -0.97 12.08 8.84
C ALA A 398 0.39 12.78 8.79
N PHE A 399 0.43 14.08 8.49
CA PHE A 399 1.70 14.83 8.52
C PHE A 399 2.26 14.93 9.94
N ILE A 400 1.39 15.19 10.93
CA ILE A 400 1.79 15.20 12.35
C ILE A 400 2.33 13.83 12.77
N ALA A 401 1.62 12.75 12.45
CA ALA A 401 2.04 11.39 12.80
C ALA A 401 3.37 11.01 12.12
N ALA A 402 3.55 11.35 10.85
CA ALA A 402 4.77 11.07 10.10
C ALA A 402 5.98 11.84 10.66
N ASP A 403 5.78 13.10 11.06
CA ASP A 403 6.78 13.91 11.75
C ASP A 403 7.21 13.25 13.08
N ILE A 404 6.25 12.77 13.87
CA ILE A 404 6.52 12.13 15.17
C ILE A 404 7.24 10.78 14.99
N VAL A 405 6.81 9.97 14.03
CA VAL A 405 7.34 8.62 13.80
C VAL A 405 8.69 8.66 13.06
N GLY A 406 8.95 9.71 12.27
CA GLY A 406 10.11 9.78 11.37
C GLY A 406 9.87 8.97 10.09
N MET A 407 8.83 9.36 9.33
CA MET A 407 8.42 8.76 8.05
C MET A 407 8.51 9.83 6.95
N TYR A 408 9.14 9.54 5.82
CA TYR A 408 9.17 10.45 4.67
C TYR A 408 7.88 10.31 3.85
N LEU A 409 7.29 11.44 3.45
CA LEU A 409 6.04 11.46 2.71
C LEU A 409 6.21 12.02 1.30
N GLN A 410 5.54 11.36 0.34
CA GLN A 410 5.24 11.86 -1.00
C GLN A 410 3.71 11.91 -1.17
N PRO A 411 3.03 12.97 -0.72
CA PRO A 411 1.65 13.20 -1.12
C PRO A 411 1.58 13.64 -2.59
N GLU A 412 0.49 13.27 -3.26
CA GLU A 412 0.28 13.62 -4.67
C GLU A 412 -0.92 14.56 -4.82
N GLY A 413 -0.92 15.33 -5.92
CA GLY A 413 -2.12 15.99 -6.38
C GLY A 413 -3.27 14.99 -6.57
N PRO A 414 -4.54 15.43 -6.50
CA PRO A 414 -5.68 14.55 -6.30
C PRO A 414 -6.16 13.82 -7.57
N SER A 415 -5.28 13.58 -8.54
CA SER A 415 -5.65 13.16 -9.91
C SER A 415 -4.87 11.95 -10.43
N TRP A 416 -5.60 11.12 -11.19
CA TRP A 416 -5.10 10.00 -12.00
C TRP A 416 -5.62 10.12 -13.45
N PRO A 417 -4.94 10.88 -14.32
CA PRO A 417 -5.48 11.25 -15.63
C PRO A 417 -5.66 10.13 -16.65
N ASN A 418 -4.86 9.06 -16.62
CA ASN A 418 -4.96 7.96 -17.58
C ASN A 418 -6.37 7.33 -17.66
N HIS A 419 -7.25 7.62 -16.70
CA HIS A 419 -8.64 7.18 -16.63
C HIS A 419 -9.63 8.34 -16.80
N GLY A 420 -9.60 9.06 -17.92
CA GLY A 420 -10.73 9.90 -18.37
C GLY A 420 -10.50 11.41 -18.49
N VAL A 421 -9.50 11.98 -17.84
CA VAL A 421 -9.13 13.42 -17.96
C VAL A 421 -7.77 13.56 -18.67
N LYS A 422 -7.49 14.70 -19.32
CA LYS A 422 -6.19 14.93 -20.00
C LYS A 422 -5.53 16.20 -19.50
N ILE A 423 -4.25 16.12 -19.18
CA ILE A 423 -3.45 17.26 -18.74
C ILE A 423 -2.71 17.91 -19.92
N GLY A 424 -2.38 19.20 -19.76
CA GLY A 424 -1.63 20.00 -20.72
C GLY A 424 -2.42 20.41 -21.95
N VAL A 425 -3.75 20.27 -21.93
CA VAL A 425 -4.63 20.56 -23.08
C VAL A 425 -5.63 21.68 -22.81
N GLY A 426 -5.50 22.39 -21.68
CA GLY A 426 -6.35 23.53 -21.31
C GLY A 426 -7.67 23.13 -20.64
N GLU A 427 -7.77 21.89 -20.15
CA GLU A 427 -8.91 21.45 -19.33
C GLU A 427 -8.81 22.05 -17.92
N PRO A 428 -9.93 22.21 -17.17
CA PRO A 428 -9.91 22.79 -15.83
C PRO A 428 -8.97 22.09 -14.84
N ILE A 429 -8.66 20.80 -15.06
CA ILE A 429 -7.72 20.04 -14.24
C ILE A 429 -6.31 20.64 -14.24
N ASP A 430 -5.89 21.28 -15.34
CA ASP A 430 -4.55 21.85 -15.47
C ASP A 430 -4.34 22.90 -14.38
N GLN A 431 -5.23 23.88 -14.27
CA GLN A 431 -5.16 24.88 -13.21
C GLN A 431 -5.45 24.29 -11.83
N TYR A 432 -6.43 23.37 -11.74
CA TYR A 432 -6.82 22.79 -10.47
C TYR A 432 -5.67 22.05 -9.77
N LEU A 433 -4.79 21.38 -10.52
CA LEU A 433 -3.60 20.72 -9.94
C LEU A 433 -2.59 21.72 -9.37
N TYR A 434 -2.38 22.87 -10.01
CA TYR A 434 -1.57 23.95 -9.43
C TYR A 434 -2.22 24.50 -8.16
N ASP A 435 -3.53 24.77 -8.19
CA ASP A 435 -4.25 25.32 -7.04
C ASP A 435 -4.24 24.36 -5.84
N GLU A 436 -4.44 23.06 -6.08
CA GLU A 436 -4.42 22.04 -5.02
C GLU A 436 -3.01 21.87 -4.45
N THR A 437 -1.99 21.79 -5.29
CA THR A 437 -0.61 21.63 -4.79
C THR A 437 -0.11 22.91 -4.09
N ASP A 438 -0.60 24.08 -4.48
CA ASP A 438 -0.43 25.34 -3.75
C ASP A 438 -1.02 25.27 -2.35
N ARG A 439 -2.27 24.80 -2.22
CA ARG A 439 -2.90 24.58 -0.91
C ARG A 439 -2.13 23.56 -0.07
N MET A 440 -1.65 22.47 -0.66
CA MET A 440 -0.85 21.46 0.05
C MET A 440 0.41 22.08 0.67
N VAL A 441 1.16 22.89 -0.09
CA VAL A 441 2.38 23.53 0.40
C VAL A 441 2.08 24.65 1.40
N GLU A 442 1.03 25.43 1.18
CA GLU A 442 0.58 26.46 2.12
C GLU A 442 0.25 25.86 3.49
N LYS A 443 -0.59 24.80 3.50
CA LYS A 443 -1.10 24.21 4.75
C LYS A 443 -0.12 23.25 5.41
N TYR A 444 0.59 22.44 4.63
CA TYR A 444 1.39 21.34 5.16
C TYR A 444 2.90 21.54 4.97
N GLY A 445 3.35 22.64 4.37
CA GLY A 445 4.74 22.83 3.98
C GLY A 445 5.76 22.85 5.13
N ASN A 446 5.32 23.11 6.37
CA ASN A 446 6.18 23.16 7.56
C ASN A 446 6.44 21.78 8.20
N TYR A 447 5.64 20.76 7.85
CA TYR A 447 5.84 19.41 8.36
C TYR A 447 7.13 18.82 7.82
N ALA A 448 7.98 18.31 8.72
CA ALA A 448 9.33 17.85 8.40
C ALA A 448 9.33 16.66 7.43
N SER A 449 8.32 15.81 7.56
CA SER A 449 8.04 14.61 6.76
C SER A 449 7.62 14.89 5.32
N PHE A 450 7.12 16.08 5.00
CA PHE A 450 6.71 16.43 3.64
C PHE A 450 7.94 16.77 2.77
N VAL A 451 8.58 15.74 2.23
CA VAL A 451 9.90 15.85 1.58
C VAL A 451 9.87 15.72 0.06
N MET A 452 8.75 15.23 -0.50
CA MET A 452 8.55 15.02 -1.94
C MET A 452 7.15 15.46 -2.36
N LEU A 453 6.99 16.06 -3.54
CA LEU A 453 5.69 16.40 -4.13
C LEU A 453 5.63 15.93 -5.59
N SER A 454 4.49 15.36 -5.98
CA SER A 454 4.16 15.01 -7.35
C SER A 454 2.77 15.53 -7.73
N ALA A 455 2.54 15.82 -9.02
CA ALA A 455 1.28 16.32 -9.54
C ALA A 455 0.12 15.30 -9.45
N GLY A 456 0.41 14.00 -9.35
CA GLY A 456 -0.59 12.93 -9.44
C GLY A 456 0.02 11.60 -9.91
N ASN A 457 -0.83 10.70 -10.40
CA ASN A 457 -0.44 9.38 -10.91
C ASN A 457 -0.76 9.24 -12.39
N GLU A 458 0.12 8.58 -13.16
CA GLU A 458 -0.08 8.12 -14.54
C GLU A 458 -0.86 9.11 -15.44
N PRO A 459 -0.15 10.06 -16.07
CA PRO A 459 -0.76 11.11 -16.86
C PRO A 459 -1.29 10.62 -18.22
N ALA A 460 -2.08 11.49 -18.85
CA ALA A 460 -2.49 11.40 -20.25
C ALA A 460 -2.63 12.82 -20.84
N GLY A 461 -2.47 12.98 -22.15
CA GLY A 461 -2.50 14.30 -22.81
C GLY A 461 -1.10 14.81 -23.21
N ASP A 462 -0.89 16.13 -23.19
CA ASP A 462 0.41 16.78 -23.48
C ASP A 462 1.29 16.80 -22.21
N GLN A 463 1.53 15.61 -21.69
CA GLN A 463 2.04 15.40 -20.33
C GLN A 463 3.49 15.83 -20.12
N VAL A 464 4.38 15.65 -21.11
CA VAL A 464 5.81 15.95 -20.90
C VAL A 464 6.03 17.45 -20.74
N ARG A 465 5.40 18.26 -21.62
CA ARG A 465 5.50 19.72 -21.54
C ARG A 465 4.88 20.23 -20.23
N TYR A 466 3.63 19.83 -19.96
CA TYR A 466 2.92 20.25 -18.75
C TYR A 466 3.68 19.88 -17.47
N LEU A 467 4.18 18.64 -17.36
CA LEU A 467 4.89 18.19 -16.15
C LEU A 467 6.27 18.83 -15.99
N ASN A 468 6.97 19.18 -17.07
CA ASN A 468 8.18 19.99 -16.97
C ASN A 468 7.87 21.39 -16.41
N GLU A 469 6.82 22.05 -16.93
CA GLU A 469 6.37 23.36 -16.45
C GLU A 469 5.92 23.30 -14.97
N PHE A 470 5.23 22.23 -14.58
CA PHE A 470 4.82 21.97 -13.20
C PHE A 470 6.03 21.82 -12.27
N VAL A 471 7.03 21.02 -12.66
CA VAL A 471 8.23 20.82 -11.86
C VAL A 471 9.04 22.12 -11.73
N ASP A 472 9.21 22.86 -12.82
CA ASP A 472 9.94 24.13 -12.79
C ASP A 472 9.25 25.19 -11.92
N TYR A 473 7.91 25.26 -11.98
CA TYR A 473 7.11 26.10 -11.10
C TYR A 473 7.45 25.81 -9.63
N TRP A 474 7.39 24.55 -9.23
CA TRP A 474 7.60 24.15 -7.84
C TRP A 474 9.03 24.37 -7.35
N LYS A 475 10.03 24.02 -8.17
CA LYS A 475 11.45 24.28 -7.87
C LYS A 475 11.72 25.76 -7.65
N SER A 476 11.04 26.65 -8.37
CA SER A 476 11.19 28.10 -8.21
C SER A 476 10.48 28.65 -6.97
N LYS A 477 9.40 28.01 -6.54
CA LYS A 477 8.49 28.52 -5.50
C LYS A 477 8.89 28.10 -4.09
N ASP A 478 9.38 26.88 -3.91
CA ASP A 478 9.69 26.35 -2.58
C ASP A 478 10.86 25.34 -2.62
N SER A 479 11.91 25.61 -1.85
CA SER A 479 13.16 24.84 -1.83
C SER A 479 13.25 23.77 -0.72
N ARG A 480 12.17 23.51 0.03
CA ARG A 480 12.19 22.61 1.20
C ARG A 480 12.07 21.13 0.85
N ARG A 481 11.72 20.81 -0.40
CA ARG A 481 11.41 19.47 -0.89
C ARG A 481 11.87 19.29 -2.33
N VAL A 482 11.85 18.06 -2.80
CA VAL A 482 12.20 17.70 -4.19
C VAL A 482 10.95 17.34 -4.97
N TYR A 483 10.99 17.57 -6.29
CA TYR A 483 9.81 17.52 -7.15
C TYR A 483 9.96 16.53 -8.30
N THR A 484 8.87 15.82 -8.58
CA THR A 484 8.72 15.01 -9.78
C THR A 484 7.43 15.38 -10.50
N GLY A 485 7.27 14.92 -11.74
CA GLY A 485 6.05 15.11 -12.52
C GLY A 485 4.90 14.30 -11.92
N MET A 486 4.58 13.17 -12.54
CA MET A 486 3.66 12.16 -12.00
C MET A 486 4.40 10.84 -11.83
N SER A 487 3.96 10.04 -10.87
CA SER A 487 4.42 8.65 -10.72
C SER A 487 3.87 7.80 -11.87
N VAL A 488 4.69 6.94 -12.49
CA VAL A 488 4.33 6.29 -13.77
C VAL A 488 4.80 4.86 -13.94
N GLY A 489 4.03 4.05 -14.68
CA GLY A 489 4.50 2.79 -15.22
C GLY A 489 5.65 2.92 -16.25
N GLY A 490 6.21 1.78 -16.68
CA GLY A 490 7.40 1.74 -17.53
C GLY A 490 7.20 2.20 -18.99
N SER A 491 5.95 2.38 -19.43
CA SER A 491 5.58 2.76 -20.82
C SER A 491 5.44 4.26 -21.06
N TRP A 492 5.32 5.08 -20.01
CA TRP A 492 5.17 6.54 -20.15
C TRP A 492 6.48 7.20 -20.62
N PRO A 493 6.46 8.37 -21.27
CA PRO A 493 7.69 9.11 -21.53
C PRO A 493 8.38 9.56 -20.22
N VAL A 494 9.68 9.80 -20.29
CA VAL A 494 10.44 10.40 -19.18
C VAL A 494 10.15 11.89 -19.14
N VAL A 495 9.99 12.47 -17.95
CA VAL A 495 9.89 13.92 -17.71
C VAL A 495 11.29 14.44 -17.37
N PRO A 496 11.98 15.15 -18.29
CA PRO A 496 13.39 15.47 -18.11
C PRO A 496 13.68 16.47 -16.99
N HIS A 497 12.73 17.34 -16.64
CA HIS A 497 12.94 18.36 -15.59
C HIS A 497 12.70 17.82 -14.17
N ALA A 498 12.09 16.63 -14.05
CA ALA A 498 11.85 15.97 -12.76
C ALA A 498 13.18 15.72 -12.03
N GLU A 499 13.25 16.12 -10.77
CA GLU A 499 14.48 16.01 -9.98
C GLU A 499 14.76 14.56 -9.57
N PHE A 500 13.73 13.71 -9.55
CA PHE A 500 13.80 12.27 -9.37
C PHE A 500 12.74 11.54 -10.19
N GLN A 501 12.94 10.26 -10.45
CA GLN A 501 12.04 9.41 -11.22
C GLN A 501 11.33 8.42 -10.29
N VAL A 502 9.99 8.43 -10.30
CA VAL A 502 9.15 7.37 -9.72
C VAL A 502 8.57 6.60 -10.89
N ARG A 503 9.19 5.46 -11.23
CA ARG A 503 8.94 4.81 -12.52
C ARG A 503 8.96 3.29 -12.47
N GLY A 504 8.03 2.67 -13.20
CA GLY A 504 7.97 1.23 -13.41
C GLY A 504 8.99 0.71 -14.44
N GLY A 505 9.06 -0.61 -14.58
CA GLY A 505 9.84 -1.29 -15.62
C GLY A 505 11.29 -1.64 -15.27
N VAL A 506 11.87 -1.06 -14.21
CA VAL A 506 13.19 -1.49 -13.68
C VAL A 506 13.02 -2.17 -12.32
N ARG A 507 12.13 -3.17 -12.28
CA ARG A 507 11.71 -3.87 -11.06
C ARG A 507 11.23 -5.27 -11.37
N GLY A 508 11.02 -6.10 -10.34
CA GLY A 508 10.43 -7.42 -10.47
C GLY A 508 11.44 -8.54 -10.74
N LEU A 509 10.91 -9.75 -10.80
CA LEU A 509 11.68 -10.99 -10.90
C LEU A 509 11.68 -11.56 -12.32
N SER A 510 12.84 -12.03 -12.76
CA SER A 510 13.00 -12.73 -14.05
C SER A 510 12.93 -14.26 -13.86
N TRP A 511 11.90 -14.72 -13.16
CA TRP A 511 11.69 -16.15 -12.88
C TRP A 511 11.01 -16.91 -14.03
N ASP A 512 10.89 -16.28 -15.20
CA ASP A 512 10.83 -16.98 -16.49
C ASP A 512 12.13 -17.76 -16.78
N LYS A 513 13.23 -17.37 -16.11
CA LYS A 513 14.53 -18.07 -16.08
C LYS A 513 14.79 -18.61 -14.68
N ARG A 514 15.81 -19.46 -14.55
CA ARG A 514 16.17 -20.08 -13.27
C ARG A 514 16.46 -19.01 -12.20
N PRO A 515 15.83 -19.10 -11.00
CA PRO A 515 16.07 -18.16 -9.91
C PRO A 515 17.53 -18.09 -9.48
N GLU A 516 17.96 -16.87 -9.20
CA GLU A 516 19.32 -16.50 -8.80
C GLU A 516 19.26 -15.15 -8.05
N THR A 517 20.35 -14.79 -7.36
CA THR A 517 20.51 -13.48 -6.71
C THR A 517 21.83 -12.79 -7.07
N VAL A 518 22.44 -13.16 -8.20
CA VAL A 518 23.65 -12.54 -8.76
C VAL A 518 23.30 -11.28 -9.56
N SER A 519 22.17 -11.24 -10.26
CA SER A 519 21.78 -10.10 -11.09
C SER A 519 21.37 -8.87 -10.26
N ASP A 520 21.47 -7.71 -10.90
CA ASP A 520 21.05 -6.41 -10.36
C ASP A 520 20.48 -5.53 -11.49
N PHE A 521 20.11 -4.29 -11.18
CA PHE A 521 19.49 -3.37 -12.13
C PHE A 521 20.42 -2.25 -12.63
N ARG A 522 21.74 -2.32 -12.41
CA ARG A 522 22.68 -1.22 -12.74
C ARG A 522 22.59 -0.77 -14.18
N GLU A 523 22.60 -1.72 -15.12
CA GLU A 523 22.51 -1.42 -16.54
C GLU A 523 21.19 -0.71 -16.88
N ALA A 524 20.08 -1.18 -16.30
CA ALA A 524 18.75 -0.64 -16.56
C ALA A 524 18.54 0.77 -16.00
N ILE A 525 19.17 1.10 -14.86
CA ILE A 525 19.10 2.46 -14.28
C ILE A 525 20.16 3.42 -14.83
N SER A 526 21.20 2.94 -15.52
CA SER A 526 22.31 3.77 -16.03
C SER A 526 21.89 4.87 -17.02
N LYS A 527 20.68 4.78 -17.56
CA LYS A 527 20.07 5.76 -18.46
C LYS A 527 19.41 6.96 -17.75
N PHE A 528 19.40 6.98 -16.42
CA PHE A 528 18.83 8.06 -15.62
C PHE A 528 19.93 8.76 -14.83
N ASP A 529 20.01 10.09 -14.98
CA ASP A 529 20.97 10.94 -14.26
C ASP A 529 20.40 11.50 -12.94
N ALA A 530 19.23 11.01 -12.53
CA ALA A 530 18.47 11.42 -11.35
C ALA A 530 18.16 10.20 -10.47
N PRO A 531 17.83 10.39 -9.18
CA PRO A 531 17.44 9.29 -8.30
C PRO A 531 16.29 8.48 -8.91
N PHE A 532 16.45 7.15 -8.99
CA PHE A 532 15.45 6.24 -9.53
C PHE A 532 14.76 5.48 -8.40
N VAL A 533 13.44 5.61 -8.33
CA VAL A 533 12.55 4.94 -7.39
C VAL A 533 11.61 4.01 -8.16
N ALA A 534 11.58 2.73 -7.79
CA ALA A 534 10.68 1.75 -8.39
C ALA A 534 9.22 2.11 -8.05
N HIS A 535 8.40 2.39 -9.06
CA HIS A 535 6.96 2.61 -8.91
C HIS A 535 6.21 1.28 -8.80
N GLU A 536 5.40 1.11 -7.76
CA GLU A 536 4.47 -0.02 -7.55
C GLU A 536 5.14 -1.40 -7.58
N ASN A 537 6.25 -1.54 -6.85
CA ASN A 537 6.99 -2.78 -6.69
C ASN A 537 6.18 -3.90 -6.00
N GLY A 538 6.47 -5.15 -6.34
CA GLY A 538 5.88 -6.32 -5.69
C GLY A 538 4.36 -6.43 -5.87
N GLN A 539 3.93 -6.95 -7.02
CA GLN A 539 2.53 -7.14 -7.37
C GLN A 539 2.17 -8.63 -7.38
N TYR A 540 2.52 -9.31 -6.28
CA TYR A 540 2.41 -10.76 -6.13
C TYR A 540 1.17 -11.07 -5.29
N CYS A 541 0.18 -11.76 -5.85
CA CYS A 541 -1.07 -12.00 -5.11
C CYS A 541 -1.00 -13.23 -4.21
N VAL A 542 -1.71 -13.16 -3.09
CA VAL A 542 -2.00 -14.29 -2.19
C VAL A 542 -3.48 -14.71 -2.32
N PHE A 543 -3.80 -15.94 -1.93
CA PHE A 543 -5.20 -16.40 -1.83
C PHE A 543 -5.95 -15.63 -0.72
N PRO A 544 -7.26 -15.35 -0.85
CA PRO A 544 -7.99 -14.50 0.10
C PRO A 544 -8.00 -14.98 1.56
N ASN A 545 -7.88 -14.02 2.49
CA ASN A 545 -8.16 -14.22 3.90
C ASN A 545 -9.67 -14.03 4.18
N PHE A 546 -10.42 -15.13 4.32
CA PHE A 546 -11.85 -15.05 4.59
C PHE A 546 -12.21 -14.73 6.05
N ASP A 547 -11.28 -14.86 6.99
CA ASP A 547 -11.52 -14.51 8.40
C ASP A 547 -11.64 -12.98 8.57
N GLU A 548 -11.16 -12.21 7.60
CA GLU A 548 -11.28 -10.76 7.53
C GLU A 548 -12.73 -10.29 7.33
N ILE A 549 -13.60 -11.11 6.73
CA ILE A 549 -14.99 -10.73 6.40
C ILE A 549 -15.74 -10.16 7.61
N GLN A 550 -15.49 -10.72 8.81
CA GLN A 550 -16.17 -10.30 10.04
C GLN A 550 -15.75 -8.90 10.53
N LYS A 551 -14.62 -8.35 10.06
CA LYS A 551 -14.11 -7.03 10.44
C LYS A 551 -14.90 -5.90 9.74
N TYR A 552 -15.51 -6.17 8.59
CA TYR A 552 -16.24 -5.21 7.75
C TYR A 552 -17.63 -4.84 8.30
N THR A 553 -17.65 -4.22 9.48
CA THR A 553 -18.87 -3.87 10.23
C THR A 553 -19.37 -2.44 9.98
N GLY A 554 -18.55 -1.57 9.37
CA GLY A 554 -18.78 -0.13 9.27
C GLY A 554 -19.49 0.33 7.98
N ALA A 555 -18.90 1.27 7.25
CA ALA A 555 -19.44 1.81 6.00
C ALA A 555 -19.44 0.79 4.84
N TYR A 556 -18.40 -0.04 4.78
CA TYR A 556 -18.22 -1.04 3.71
C TYR A 556 -18.43 -2.48 4.17
N ARG A 557 -18.83 -3.35 3.23
CA ARG A 557 -19.02 -4.80 3.38
C ARG A 557 -18.13 -5.54 2.39
N ALA A 558 -17.49 -6.63 2.82
CA ALA A 558 -16.66 -7.47 1.96
C ALA A 558 -17.47 -8.48 1.14
N LYS A 559 -18.46 -8.01 0.37
CA LYS A 559 -19.32 -8.87 -0.46
C LYS A 559 -18.55 -9.61 -1.55
N ASN A 560 -17.52 -8.99 -2.11
CA ASN A 560 -16.50 -9.64 -2.94
C ASN A 560 -15.92 -10.90 -2.26
N LEU A 561 -15.43 -10.79 -1.01
CA LEU A 561 -14.85 -11.92 -0.28
C LEU A 561 -15.90 -12.99 0.07
N GLU A 562 -17.13 -12.57 0.43
CA GLU A 562 -18.24 -13.51 0.64
C GLU A 562 -18.54 -14.34 -0.62
N LEU A 563 -18.52 -13.70 -1.80
CA LEU A 563 -18.70 -14.35 -3.09
C LEU A 563 -17.58 -15.36 -3.35
N PHE A 564 -16.31 -14.97 -3.18
CA PHE A 564 -15.16 -15.85 -3.41
C PHE A 564 -15.17 -17.07 -2.47
N ARG A 565 -15.52 -16.86 -1.18
CA ARG A 565 -15.65 -17.94 -0.20
C ARG A 565 -16.74 -18.93 -0.59
N GLN A 566 -17.89 -18.41 -1.03
CA GLN A 566 -19.00 -19.26 -1.41
C GLN A 566 -18.68 -20.03 -2.71
N ASP A 567 -18.04 -19.42 -3.70
CA ASP A 567 -17.61 -20.11 -4.92
C ASP A 567 -16.59 -21.22 -4.59
N LEU A 568 -15.58 -20.95 -3.74
CA LEU A 568 -14.65 -21.98 -3.28
C LEU A 568 -15.37 -23.15 -2.58
N THR A 569 -16.41 -22.84 -1.80
CA THR A 569 -17.24 -23.85 -1.12
C THR A 569 -18.06 -24.67 -2.11
N ASP A 570 -18.66 -24.03 -3.11
CA ASP A 570 -19.41 -24.68 -4.19
C ASP A 570 -18.52 -25.64 -5.00
N GLN A 571 -17.22 -25.33 -5.09
CA GLN A 571 -16.19 -26.18 -5.73
C GLN A 571 -15.64 -27.27 -4.78
N GLY A 572 -16.17 -27.39 -3.56
CA GLY A 572 -15.77 -28.43 -2.59
C GLY A 572 -14.46 -28.17 -1.85
N MET A 573 -13.90 -26.95 -1.95
CA MET A 573 -12.60 -26.60 -1.37
C MET A 573 -12.68 -25.62 -0.19
N GLY A 574 -13.87 -25.27 0.29
CA GLY A 574 -14.05 -24.25 1.34
C GLY A 574 -13.23 -24.48 2.62
N LYS A 575 -12.99 -25.75 3.01
CA LYS A 575 -12.16 -26.10 4.18
C LYS A 575 -10.66 -25.88 3.98
N GLN A 576 -10.20 -25.67 2.75
CA GLN A 576 -8.79 -25.47 2.40
C GLN A 576 -8.41 -23.99 2.33
N ALA A 577 -9.35 -23.06 2.51
CA ALA A 577 -9.11 -21.64 2.30
C ALA A 577 -7.92 -21.09 3.12
N HIS A 578 -7.85 -21.45 4.40
CA HIS A 578 -6.73 -21.03 5.26
C HIS A 578 -5.41 -21.68 4.84
N GLU A 579 -5.41 -22.96 4.47
CA GLU A 579 -4.23 -23.67 3.96
C GLU A 579 -3.72 -23.00 2.67
N PHE A 580 -4.62 -22.59 1.78
CA PHE A 580 -4.30 -21.86 0.55
C PHE A 580 -3.71 -20.47 0.83
N LEU A 581 -4.30 -19.70 1.75
CA LEU A 581 -3.76 -18.42 2.20
C LEU A 581 -2.32 -18.59 2.70
N MET A 582 -2.08 -19.55 3.59
CA MET A 582 -0.77 -19.78 4.19
C MET A 582 0.26 -20.23 3.14
N ALA A 583 -0.10 -21.17 2.27
CA ALA A 583 0.82 -21.69 1.27
C ALA A 583 1.17 -20.65 0.19
N SER A 584 0.17 -19.95 -0.35
CA SER A 584 0.43 -18.88 -1.32
C SER A 584 1.13 -17.66 -0.69
N GLY A 585 0.89 -17.39 0.60
CA GLY A 585 1.52 -16.28 1.32
C GLY A 585 3.03 -16.48 1.50
N LYS A 586 3.48 -17.72 1.71
CA LYS A 586 4.92 -18.05 1.75
C LYS A 586 5.60 -17.79 0.41
N LEU A 587 4.96 -18.13 -0.71
CA LEU A 587 5.49 -17.80 -2.04
C LEU A 587 5.51 -16.29 -2.28
N GLN A 588 4.48 -15.56 -1.87
CA GLN A 588 4.44 -14.10 -1.96
C GLN A 588 5.62 -13.45 -1.22
N VAL A 589 5.88 -13.89 0.01
CA VAL A 589 7.03 -13.43 0.82
C VAL A 589 8.36 -13.71 0.12
N LEU A 590 8.52 -14.91 -0.45
CA LEU A 590 9.69 -15.27 -1.22
C LEU A 590 9.88 -14.31 -2.41
N CYS A 591 8.82 -13.99 -3.14
CA CYS A 591 8.89 -13.01 -4.22
C CYS A 591 9.30 -11.61 -3.72
N TYR A 592 8.69 -11.11 -2.63
CA TYR A 592 9.07 -9.82 -2.05
C TYR A 592 10.53 -9.77 -1.63
N LYS A 593 11.00 -10.79 -0.92
CA LYS A 593 12.40 -10.92 -0.49
C LYS A 593 13.35 -10.79 -1.67
N HIS A 594 13.18 -11.62 -2.71
CA HIS A 594 14.10 -11.63 -3.84
C HIS A 594 14.06 -10.34 -4.67
N ASP A 595 12.88 -9.73 -4.81
CA ASP A 595 12.71 -8.47 -5.56
C ASP A 595 13.37 -7.30 -4.83
N MET A 596 13.08 -7.16 -3.53
CA MET A 596 13.70 -6.13 -2.68
C MET A 596 15.21 -6.30 -2.58
N GLU A 597 15.70 -7.52 -2.31
CA GLU A 597 17.14 -7.77 -2.24
C GLU A 597 17.85 -7.41 -3.54
N LYS A 598 17.24 -7.66 -4.70
CA LYS A 598 17.81 -7.26 -6.00
C LYS A 598 17.92 -5.74 -6.14
N ILE A 599 16.92 -5.00 -5.68
CA ILE A 599 16.94 -3.54 -5.64
C ILE A 599 18.02 -3.03 -4.66
N LEU A 600 18.06 -3.54 -3.42
CA LEU A 600 19.02 -3.16 -2.38
C LEU A 600 20.47 -3.49 -2.78
N ARG A 601 20.67 -4.53 -3.59
CA ARG A 601 21.96 -4.91 -4.16
C ARG A 601 22.39 -4.04 -5.32
N THR A 602 21.52 -3.21 -5.89
CA THR A 602 21.85 -2.42 -7.08
C THR A 602 22.52 -1.09 -6.70
N PRO A 603 23.83 -0.90 -6.98
CA PRO A 603 24.48 0.40 -6.80
C PRO A 603 23.79 1.52 -7.60
N GLY A 604 23.53 2.65 -6.95
CA GLY A 604 22.93 3.84 -7.57
C GLY A 604 21.40 3.84 -7.66
N TYR A 605 20.75 2.77 -7.20
CA TYR A 605 19.29 2.75 -7.04
C TYR A 605 18.90 3.60 -5.81
N ALA A 606 17.85 4.41 -5.91
CA ALA A 606 17.51 5.38 -4.85
C ALA A 606 16.36 4.94 -3.93
N GLY A 607 15.51 4.03 -4.38
CA GLY A 607 14.42 3.53 -3.55
C GLY A 607 13.44 2.61 -4.27
N PHE A 608 12.44 2.13 -3.54
CA PHE A 608 11.25 1.49 -4.10
C PHE A 608 10.00 1.97 -3.38
N GLN A 609 8.86 1.84 -4.05
CA GLN A 609 7.53 2.02 -3.51
C GLN A 609 6.74 0.76 -3.83
N LEU A 610 6.38 -0.04 -2.82
CA LEU A 610 5.51 -1.19 -3.02
C LEU A 610 4.15 -0.75 -3.57
N LEU A 611 3.47 -1.61 -4.33
CA LEU A 611 2.05 -1.41 -4.68
C LEU A 611 1.19 -1.41 -3.41
N GLY A 612 1.60 -2.13 -2.37
CA GLY A 612 0.95 -2.08 -1.06
C GLY A 612 1.70 -2.96 -0.07
N LEU A 613 1.81 -2.50 1.18
CA LEU A 613 2.15 -3.38 2.31
C LEU A 613 0.86 -4.04 2.83
N GLN A 614 -0.22 -3.28 2.80
CA GLN A 614 -1.60 -3.74 2.95
C GLN A 614 -2.23 -4.11 1.61
N ASP A 615 -3.31 -4.88 1.67
CA ASP A 615 -4.15 -5.16 0.52
C ASP A 615 -4.88 -3.92 0.00
N PHE A 616 -5.07 -3.90 -1.32
CA PHE A 616 -5.87 -2.90 -1.99
C PHE A 616 -7.21 -3.53 -2.42
N PRO A 617 -8.34 -3.19 -1.79
CA PRO A 617 -9.60 -3.86 -2.03
C PRO A 617 -10.25 -3.49 -3.37
N GLY A 618 -9.82 -2.41 -4.01
CA GLY A 618 -10.29 -1.97 -5.32
C GLY A 618 -9.81 -2.82 -6.49
N GLN A 619 -10.25 -2.48 -7.71
CA GLN A 619 -9.75 -3.07 -8.96
C GLN A 619 -9.75 -4.62 -9.02
N GLY A 620 -10.80 -5.25 -8.49
CA GLY A 620 -10.91 -6.71 -8.38
C GLY A 620 -10.40 -7.28 -7.05
N SER A 621 -10.07 -6.44 -6.08
CA SER A 621 -9.40 -6.82 -4.82
C SER A 621 -8.00 -7.38 -5.07
N ALA A 622 -7.05 -6.46 -5.19
CA ALA A 622 -5.64 -6.74 -5.31
C ALA A 622 -5.06 -7.19 -3.96
N LEU A 623 -4.98 -8.51 -3.78
CA LEU A 623 -4.47 -9.14 -2.56
C LEU A 623 -2.94 -9.23 -2.57
N VAL A 624 -2.28 -8.09 -2.73
CA VAL A 624 -0.83 -7.99 -2.89
C VAL A 624 -0.10 -7.74 -1.58
N GLY A 625 -0.77 -7.22 -0.55
CA GLY A 625 -0.14 -6.90 0.72
C GLY A 625 0.21 -8.15 1.53
N VAL A 626 1.20 -8.03 2.40
CA VAL A 626 1.42 -9.00 3.50
C VAL A 626 0.52 -8.71 4.71
N LEU A 627 -0.07 -7.52 4.74
CA LEU A 627 -1.11 -7.08 5.68
C LEU A 627 -2.47 -7.02 4.96
N ASP A 628 -3.56 -7.18 5.71
CA ASP A 628 -4.91 -6.98 5.20
C ASP A 628 -5.28 -5.48 5.08
N ALA A 629 -6.49 -5.18 4.62
CA ALA A 629 -6.95 -3.79 4.41
C ALA A 629 -7.10 -2.96 5.71
N PHE A 630 -6.86 -3.57 6.87
CA PHE A 630 -6.87 -2.93 8.19
C PHE A 630 -5.45 -2.75 8.77
N TRP A 631 -4.40 -2.99 7.97
CA TRP A 631 -2.99 -3.04 8.39
C TRP A 631 -2.68 -4.17 9.39
N GLU A 632 -3.52 -5.22 9.44
CA GLU A 632 -3.30 -6.36 10.33
C GLU A 632 -2.62 -7.52 9.60
N GLU A 633 -1.85 -8.31 10.34
CA GLU A 633 -1.10 -9.44 9.79
C GLU A 633 -2.02 -10.58 9.31
N LYS A 634 -1.68 -11.16 8.16
CA LYS A 634 -2.40 -12.32 7.59
C LYS A 634 -1.91 -13.68 8.12
N GLY A 635 -0.88 -13.68 8.97
CA GLY A 635 -0.41 -14.85 9.73
C GLY A 635 0.74 -15.66 9.11
N TYR A 636 1.16 -15.41 7.87
CA TYR A 636 2.25 -16.15 7.22
C TYR A 636 3.63 -15.50 7.33
N ILE A 637 3.72 -14.24 7.78
CA ILE A 637 4.99 -13.55 8.07
C ILE A 637 4.82 -12.50 9.16
N GLU A 638 5.76 -12.50 10.10
CA GLU A 638 5.88 -11.50 11.16
C GLU A 638 6.73 -10.30 10.70
N PRO A 639 6.51 -9.09 11.25
CA PRO A 639 7.24 -7.89 10.86
C PRO A 639 8.77 -8.05 10.99
N ALA A 640 9.23 -8.67 12.08
CA ALA A 640 10.65 -8.90 12.32
C ALA A 640 11.30 -9.84 11.29
N ALA A 641 10.54 -10.78 10.71
CA ALA A 641 11.03 -11.65 9.64
C ALA A 641 11.07 -10.90 8.30
N PHE A 642 10.07 -10.05 8.02
CA PHE A 642 10.08 -9.19 6.84
C PHE A 642 11.25 -8.19 6.88
N ALA A 643 11.52 -7.63 8.06
CA ALA A 643 12.61 -6.69 8.29
C ALA A 643 14.02 -7.29 8.13
N ARG A 644 14.16 -8.61 7.91
CA ARG A 644 15.46 -9.23 7.59
C ARG A 644 15.93 -8.90 6.16
N PHE A 645 14.99 -8.70 5.25
CA PHE A 645 15.28 -8.38 3.84
C PHE A 645 14.82 -6.98 3.42
N CYS A 646 14.15 -6.25 4.32
CA CYS A 646 13.74 -4.85 4.14
C CYS A 646 14.09 -4.05 5.40
N ASN A 647 15.24 -3.38 5.44
CA ASN A 647 15.65 -2.58 6.60
C ASN A 647 16.71 -1.55 6.20
N SER A 648 17.15 -0.72 7.15
CA SER A 648 18.28 0.21 7.02
C SER A 648 19.62 -0.48 6.76
N THR A 649 19.78 -1.75 7.17
CA THR A 649 20.96 -2.57 6.85
C THR A 649 20.53 -3.99 6.52
N VAL A 650 20.97 -4.53 5.39
CA VAL A 650 20.56 -5.86 4.91
C VAL A 650 21.77 -6.60 4.32
N PRO A 651 22.19 -7.74 4.90
CA PRO A 651 23.11 -8.67 4.25
C PRO A 651 22.51 -9.28 2.98
N LEU A 652 23.32 -9.42 1.93
CA LEU A 652 22.86 -9.83 0.60
C LEU A 652 23.79 -10.92 0.02
N ALA A 653 23.32 -12.16 -0.10
CA ALA A 653 24.07 -13.24 -0.73
C ALA A 653 23.77 -13.34 -2.23
N ARG A 654 24.79 -13.56 -3.06
CA ARG A 654 24.68 -13.77 -4.52
C ARG A 654 24.75 -15.26 -4.87
N PHE A 655 23.60 -15.93 -4.87
CA PHE A 655 23.43 -17.32 -5.26
C PHE A 655 23.25 -17.43 -6.79
N PRO A 656 24.11 -18.21 -7.50
CA PRO A 656 23.93 -18.47 -8.93
C PRO A 656 22.77 -19.44 -9.23
N LYS A 657 22.34 -20.19 -8.22
CA LYS A 657 21.21 -21.12 -8.19
C LYS A 657 20.94 -21.54 -6.75
N PHE A 658 19.79 -22.15 -6.50
CA PHE A 658 19.37 -22.62 -5.18
C PHE A 658 19.29 -24.13 -5.05
N VAL A 659 19.43 -24.87 -6.17
CA VAL A 659 19.49 -26.33 -6.17
C VAL A 659 20.86 -26.79 -6.65
N PHE A 660 21.53 -27.59 -5.82
CA PHE A 660 22.87 -28.11 -6.03
C PHE A 660 22.87 -29.64 -5.96
N THR A 661 23.88 -30.25 -6.57
CA THR A 661 24.29 -31.63 -6.28
C THR A 661 25.49 -31.65 -5.33
N ASN A 662 25.64 -32.73 -4.57
CA ASN A 662 26.67 -32.81 -3.53
C ASN A 662 28.13 -32.89 -4.04
N ASN A 663 28.34 -33.13 -5.33
CA ASN A 663 29.66 -33.00 -5.96
C ASN A 663 30.05 -31.53 -6.26
N GLU A 664 29.15 -30.58 -6.01
CA GLU A 664 29.38 -29.16 -6.20
C GLU A 664 29.93 -28.47 -4.94
N ARG A 665 30.12 -27.16 -5.04
CA ARG A 665 30.44 -26.26 -3.93
C ARG A 665 29.39 -25.17 -3.85
N LEU A 666 29.00 -24.80 -2.64
CA LEU A 666 28.37 -23.50 -2.42
C LEU A 666 29.46 -22.45 -2.57
N ASP A 667 29.25 -21.48 -3.46
CA ASP A 667 30.22 -20.43 -3.77
C ASP A 667 29.44 -19.13 -4.01
N VAL A 668 29.43 -18.25 -2.99
CA VAL A 668 28.58 -17.06 -2.97
C VAL A 668 29.34 -15.83 -2.50
N GLN A 669 29.23 -14.76 -3.27
CA GLN A 669 29.65 -13.42 -2.84
C GLN A 669 28.62 -12.87 -1.86
N ILE A 670 29.10 -12.26 -0.79
CA ILE A 670 28.29 -11.52 0.17
C ILE A 670 28.49 -10.03 -0.09
N ASP A 671 27.38 -9.32 -0.21
CA ASP A 671 27.29 -7.87 -0.23
C ASP A 671 26.53 -7.38 1.01
N LEU A 672 26.59 -6.08 1.27
CA LEU A 672 25.78 -5.39 2.29
C LEU A 672 25.09 -4.17 1.67
N PHE A 673 23.81 -3.99 2.00
CA PHE A 673 23.12 -2.72 1.86
C PHE A 673 23.15 -1.99 3.20
N HIS A 674 23.48 -0.69 3.21
CA HIS A 674 23.48 0.14 4.41
C HIS A 674 23.01 1.57 4.12
N SER A 675 22.00 2.04 4.86
CA SER A 675 21.44 3.39 4.81
C SER A 675 21.14 3.87 6.24
N GLY A 676 22.12 3.74 7.15
CA GLY A 676 22.00 4.10 8.56
C GLY A 676 22.37 5.55 8.87
N VAL A 677 22.31 5.90 10.17
CA VAL A 677 22.66 7.23 10.71
C VAL A 677 24.12 7.62 10.44
N ALA A 678 25.02 6.63 10.40
CA ALA A 678 26.45 6.80 10.15
C ALA A 678 27.02 5.49 9.55
N PRO A 679 28.19 5.54 8.90
CA PRO A 679 28.93 4.34 8.52
C PRO A 679 29.12 3.34 9.66
N ILE A 680 29.15 2.05 9.35
CA ILE A 680 29.48 0.99 10.32
C ILE A 680 30.99 0.88 10.41
N GLU A 681 31.54 1.19 11.58
CA GLU A 681 32.97 1.06 11.88
C GLU A 681 33.32 -0.37 12.31
N ASN A 682 34.46 -0.90 11.84
CA ASN A 682 34.94 -2.25 12.19
C ASN A 682 33.88 -3.36 12.01
N ALA A 683 33.12 -3.29 10.92
CA ALA A 683 32.08 -4.24 10.59
C ALA A 683 32.64 -5.67 10.46
N VAL A 684 32.02 -6.59 11.18
CA VAL A 684 32.25 -8.04 11.09
C VAL A 684 30.92 -8.69 10.76
N LEU A 685 30.89 -9.50 9.70
CA LEU A 685 29.72 -10.32 9.38
C LEU A 685 29.97 -11.76 9.81
N ASN A 686 29.06 -12.32 10.62
CA ASN A 686 29.08 -13.73 10.97
C ASN A 686 28.21 -14.51 9.99
N TRP A 687 28.63 -15.72 9.63
CA TRP A 687 27.84 -16.60 8.78
C TRP A 687 27.80 -18.03 9.29
N ALA A 688 26.72 -18.74 9.00
CA ALA A 688 26.56 -20.15 9.28
C ALA A 688 25.73 -20.84 8.20
N ILE A 689 26.11 -22.08 7.83
CA ILE A 689 25.30 -23.00 7.04
C ILE A 689 24.69 -24.00 8.01
N LYS A 690 23.36 -24.06 8.06
CA LYS A 690 22.61 -24.90 8.99
C LYS A 690 21.66 -25.84 8.25
N ASP A 691 21.36 -26.98 8.83
CA ASP A 691 20.21 -27.81 8.40
C ASP A 691 18.90 -27.30 9.01
N THR A 692 17.78 -27.95 8.66
CA THR A 692 16.44 -27.61 9.15
C THR A 692 16.25 -27.80 10.66
N GLU A 693 17.11 -28.57 11.32
CA GLU A 693 17.14 -28.73 12.78
C GLU A 693 17.99 -27.65 13.47
N GLY A 694 18.62 -26.76 12.69
CA GLY A 694 19.46 -25.67 13.18
C GLY A 694 20.90 -26.10 13.49
N LYS A 695 21.30 -27.34 13.17
CA LYS A 695 22.66 -27.83 13.38
C LYS A 695 23.59 -27.21 12.33
N SER A 696 24.67 -26.61 12.80
CA SER A 696 25.68 -25.97 11.95
C SER A 696 26.55 -27.01 11.24
N LEU A 697 26.63 -26.91 9.91
CA LEU A 697 27.55 -27.67 9.05
C LEU A 697 28.88 -26.91 8.85
N ALA A 698 28.82 -25.58 8.83
CA ALA A 698 29.96 -24.69 8.72
C ALA A 698 29.58 -23.30 9.24
N SER A 699 30.57 -22.56 9.73
CA SER A 699 30.41 -21.17 10.14
C SER A 699 31.73 -20.42 10.06
N GLY A 700 31.66 -19.11 9.98
CA GLY A 700 32.84 -18.25 9.97
C GLY A 700 32.48 -16.78 10.15
N ASN A 701 33.48 -15.93 9.97
CA ASN A 701 33.32 -14.48 9.96
C ASN A 701 33.98 -13.87 8.73
N LEU A 702 33.58 -12.64 8.41
CA LEU A 702 34.15 -11.79 7.38
C LEU A 702 34.49 -10.44 8.03
N ASP A 703 35.77 -10.13 8.16
CA ASP A 703 36.26 -8.85 8.67
C ASP A 703 36.31 -7.82 7.52
N VAL A 704 35.42 -6.83 7.54
CA VAL A 704 35.22 -5.89 6.42
C VAL A 704 35.90 -4.55 6.65
N GLY A 705 35.96 -4.09 7.91
CA GLY A 705 36.42 -2.74 8.25
C GLY A 705 35.27 -1.72 8.21
N MET A 706 35.48 -0.56 7.59
CA MET A 706 34.46 0.49 7.54
C MET A 706 33.49 0.28 6.36
N ILE A 707 32.18 0.36 6.61
CA ILE A 707 31.14 0.29 5.59
C ILE A 707 30.35 1.61 5.58
N SER A 708 30.51 2.37 4.50
CA SER A 708 29.75 3.60 4.25
C SER A 708 28.30 3.33 3.83
N ASN A 709 27.45 4.35 3.85
CA ASN A 709 26.10 4.24 3.27
C ASN A 709 26.17 3.95 1.76
N GLY A 710 25.41 2.96 1.31
CA GLY A 710 25.34 2.53 -0.08
C GLY A 710 24.65 1.19 -0.29
N ASN A 711 24.62 0.79 -1.55
CA ASN A 711 23.92 -0.39 -2.04
C ASN A 711 24.92 -1.39 -2.63
N GLY A 712 24.67 -2.69 -2.42
CA GLY A 712 25.48 -3.76 -3.01
C GLY A 712 26.98 -3.66 -2.69
N ILE A 713 27.33 -3.25 -1.47
CA ILE A 713 28.72 -3.06 -1.03
C ILE A 713 29.35 -4.45 -0.86
N PRO A 714 30.38 -4.83 -1.64
CA PRO A 714 31.00 -6.14 -1.50
C PRO A 714 31.70 -6.27 -0.14
N VAL A 715 31.42 -7.34 0.60
CA VAL A 715 32.00 -7.56 1.94
C VAL A 715 32.91 -8.78 2.02
N GLY A 716 32.65 -9.81 1.20
CA GLY A 716 33.47 -11.01 1.22
C GLY A 716 32.86 -12.17 0.46
N HIS A 717 33.42 -13.36 0.68
CA HIS A 717 33.07 -14.55 -0.10
C HIS A 717 32.97 -15.77 0.81
N ILE A 718 31.93 -16.58 0.60
CA ILE A 718 31.71 -17.85 1.32
C ILE A 718 31.83 -18.99 0.32
N SER A 719 32.73 -19.94 0.59
CA SER A 719 32.90 -21.14 -0.22
C SER A 719 32.92 -22.39 0.66
N TYR A 720 32.00 -23.33 0.42
CA TYR A 720 31.87 -24.56 1.19
C TYR A 720 31.63 -25.77 0.25
N PRO A 721 32.45 -26.83 0.34
CA PRO A 721 32.23 -28.02 -0.46
C PRO A 721 31.05 -28.86 0.05
N LEU A 722 30.19 -29.33 -0.85
CA LEU A 722 28.95 -30.02 -0.50
C LEU A 722 29.07 -31.55 -0.40
N HIS A 723 30.28 -32.11 -0.57
CA HIS A 723 30.50 -33.57 -0.60
C HIS A 723 30.17 -34.29 0.71
N THR A 724 30.06 -33.56 1.82
CA THR A 724 29.65 -34.09 3.12
C THR A 724 28.13 -34.29 3.22
N VAL A 725 27.34 -33.68 2.33
CA VAL A 725 25.89 -33.78 2.28
C VAL A 725 25.52 -34.99 1.40
N THR A 726 25.36 -36.15 2.04
CA THR A 726 25.14 -37.42 1.33
C THR A 726 23.67 -37.82 1.19
N ALA A 727 22.78 -37.18 1.94
CA ALA A 727 21.34 -37.33 1.83
C ALA A 727 20.70 -36.07 1.21
N PRO A 728 19.55 -36.18 0.54
CA PRO A 728 18.74 -35.03 0.14
C PRO A 728 18.53 -34.09 1.34
N SER A 729 18.90 -32.82 1.22
CA SER A 729 18.85 -31.88 2.35
C SER A 729 18.42 -30.48 1.90
N GLN A 730 17.59 -29.83 2.71
CA GLN A 730 17.42 -28.38 2.71
C GLN A 730 18.42 -27.81 3.72
N LEU A 731 19.18 -26.81 3.29
CA LEU A 731 20.16 -26.09 4.09
C LEU A 731 19.86 -24.60 4.06
N ARG A 732 20.27 -23.87 5.09
CA ARG A 732 20.11 -22.42 5.22
C ARG A 732 21.47 -21.76 5.38
N LEU A 733 21.76 -20.75 4.56
CA LEU A 733 22.84 -19.81 4.82
C LEU A 733 22.29 -18.63 5.62
N GLU A 734 22.78 -18.41 6.84
CA GLU A 734 22.50 -17.23 7.64
C GLU A 734 23.71 -16.30 7.64
N VAL A 735 23.48 -14.99 7.49
CA VAL A 735 24.51 -13.95 7.58
C VAL A 735 24.02 -12.81 8.47
N SER A 736 24.75 -12.48 9.53
CA SER A 736 24.44 -11.39 10.47
C SER A 736 25.56 -10.38 10.60
N VAL A 737 25.21 -9.14 10.96
CA VAL A 737 26.17 -8.08 11.27
C VAL A 737 26.43 -8.06 12.78
N ALA A 738 27.67 -8.33 13.20
CA ALA A 738 28.05 -8.47 14.60
C ALA A 738 27.70 -7.20 15.41
N GLY A 739 27.16 -7.40 16.63
CA GLY A 739 26.79 -6.31 17.53
C GLY A 739 25.49 -5.59 17.17
N THR A 740 24.73 -6.12 16.20
CA THR A 740 23.41 -5.60 15.79
C THR A 740 22.40 -6.74 15.65
N ASP A 741 21.13 -6.40 15.45
CA ASP A 741 20.08 -7.37 15.14
C ASP A 741 19.92 -7.64 13.63
N PHE A 742 20.78 -7.05 12.78
CA PHE A 742 20.70 -7.23 11.33
C PHE A 742 21.16 -8.64 10.94
N LEU A 743 20.23 -9.41 10.37
CA LEU A 743 20.38 -10.79 9.94
C LEU A 743 19.57 -10.99 8.66
N ASN A 744 20.12 -11.75 7.71
CA ASN A 744 19.37 -12.27 6.58
C ASN A 744 19.76 -13.73 6.32
N ASP A 745 18.89 -14.47 5.63
CA ASP A 745 19.04 -15.90 5.42
C ASP A 745 18.48 -16.40 4.07
N TRP A 746 19.04 -17.48 3.54
CA TRP A 746 18.64 -18.08 2.26
C TRP A 746 18.63 -19.60 2.35
N ASP A 747 17.51 -20.20 1.99
CA ASP A 747 17.37 -21.65 1.85
C ASP A 747 17.88 -22.12 0.49
N PHE A 748 18.61 -23.23 0.48
CA PHE A 748 19.10 -23.91 -0.71
C PHE A 748 19.09 -25.43 -0.51
N TRP A 749 19.00 -26.18 -1.60
CA TRP A 749 18.83 -27.63 -1.57
C TRP A 749 20.04 -28.32 -2.16
N VAL A 750 20.42 -29.43 -1.55
CA VAL A 750 21.52 -30.27 -1.99
C VAL A 750 21.02 -31.69 -2.15
N TYR A 751 21.17 -32.23 -3.36
CA TYR A 751 20.78 -33.60 -3.70
C TYR A 751 22.01 -34.45 -4.04
N PRO A 752 21.98 -35.77 -3.83
CA PRO A 752 23.04 -36.65 -4.29
C PRO A 752 23.20 -36.58 -5.82
N GLU A 753 24.42 -36.43 -6.33
CA GLU A 753 24.67 -36.47 -7.79
C GLU A 753 24.29 -37.83 -8.40
N LYS A 754 24.64 -38.92 -7.70
CA LYS A 754 24.23 -40.28 -8.06
C LYS A 754 23.01 -40.68 -7.27
N VAL A 755 21.92 -40.88 -8.00
CA VAL A 755 20.72 -41.52 -7.47
C VAL A 755 20.86 -43.02 -7.76
N VAL A 756 20.84 -43.85 -6.71
CA VAL A 756 20.91 -45.31 -6.86
C VAL A 756 19.66 -45.80 -7.59
N GLU A 757 19.84 -46.48 -8.72
CA GLU A 757 18.75 -47.15 -9.44
C GLU A 757 18.10 -48.21 -8.55
N MET A 758 16.77 -48.26 -8.55
CA MET A 758 16.03 -49.29 -7.85
C MET A 758 15.40 -50.23 -8.87
N GLU A 759 15.58 -51.53 -8.68
CA GLU A 759 14.68 -52.50 -9.30
C GLU A 759 13.31 -52.35 -8.63
N THR A 760 12.27 -52.10 -9.42
CA THR A 760 10.91 -51.92 -8.91
C THR A 760 9.92 -52.73 -9.73
N ASP A 761 8.85 -53.18 -9.08
CA ASP A 761 7.66 -53.78 -9.70
C ASP A 761 6.69 -52.73 -10.26
N ILE A 762 7.05 -51.43 -10.21
CA ILE A 762 6.23 -50.31 -10.64
C ILE A 762 6.31 -50.17 -12.16
N HIS A 763 5.14 -50.12 -12.80
CA HIS A 763 5.05 -49.83 -14.22
C HIS A 763 5.03 -48.32 -14.46
N TYR A 764 6.14 -47.78 -14.95
CA TYR A 764 6.21 -46.41 -15.46
C TYR A 764 5.66 -46.34 -16.88
N THR A 765 4.73 -45.41 -17.12
CA THR A 765 4.19 -45.14 -18.46
C THR A 765 3.79 -43.67 -18.60
N THR A 766 3.68 -43.21 -19.84
CA THR A 766 3.17 -41.87 -20.16
C THR A 766 1.75 -41.90 -20.73
N VAL A 767 1.16 -43.08 -20.90
CA VAL A 767 -0.19 -43.29 -21.43
C VAL A 767 -0.92 -44.34 -20.60
N LEU A 768 -2.24 -44.18 -20.47
CA LEU A 768 -3.09 -45.20 -19.85
C LEU A 768 -3.59 -46.17 -20.94
N ASP A 769 -2.69 -47.00 -21.47
CA ASP A 769 -2.97 -48.01 -22.50
C ASP A 769 -3.48 -49.33 -21.92
N ASP A 770 -3.79 -50.31 -22.77
CA ASP A 770 -4.32 -51.61 -22.34
C ASP A 770 -3.40 -52.33 -21.34
N GLN A 771 -2.08 -52.17 -21.47
CA GLN A 771 -1.12 -52.75 -20.54
C GLN A 771 -1.23 -52.12 -19.15
N ALA A 772 -1.24 -50.78 -19.07
CA ALA A 772 -1.39 -50.08 -17.80
C ALA A 772 -2.74 -50.39 -17.13
N LYS A 773 -3.83 -50.47 -17.93
CA LYS A 773 -5.16 -50.85 -17.46
C LYS A 773 -5.18 -52.28 -16.91
N GLU A 774 -4.54 -53.23 -17.59
CA GLU A 774 -4.44 -54.62 -17.13
C GLU A 774 -3.66 -54.73 -15.80
N ILE A 775 -2.53 -54.01 -15.69
CA ILE A 775 -1.72 -53.99 -14.46
C ILE A 775 -2.53 -53.46 -13.28
N LEU A 776 -3.25 -52.35 -13.45
CA LEU A 776 -4.13 -51.80 -12.41
C LEU A 776 -5.26 -52.76 -12.04
N ASN A 777 -5.93 -53.37 -13.02
CA ASN A 777 -6.99 -54.35 -12.75
C ASN A 777 -6.49 -55.61 -12.02
N ASN A 778 -5.23 -55.97 -12.20
CA ASN A 778 -4.58 -57.10 -11.52
C ASN A 778 -3.95 -56.74 -10.17
N GLY A 779 -4.13 -55.51 -9.68
CA GLY A 779 -3.62 -55.09 -8.36
C GLY A 779 -2.19 -54.54 -8.36
N GLY A 780 -1.62 -54.28 -9.53
CA GLY A 780 -0.27 -53.73 -9.68
C GLY A 780 -0.18 -52.22 -9.38
N LYS A 781 1.03 -51.70 -9.48
CA LYS A 781 1.37 -50.28 -9.23
C LYS A 781 1.76 -49.60 -10.53
N VAL A 782 1.14 -48.46 -10.83
CA VAL A 782 1.45 -47.67 -12.04
C VAL A 782 1.87 -46.26 -11.65
N PHE A 783 2.99 -45.81 -12.22
CA PHE A 783 3.37 -44.40 -12.25
C PHE A 783 3.02 -43.85 -13.64
N LEU A 784 1.99 -43.02 -13.71
CA LEU A 784 1.50 -42.43 -14.95
C LEU A 784 1.95 -40.97 -15.06
N ASN A 785 2.94 -40.68 -15.91
CA ASN A 785 3.38 -39.32 -16.18
C ASN A 785 2.70 -38.76 -17.44
N VAL A 786 1.78 -37.82 -17.26
CA VAL A 786 1.03 -37.19 -18.36
C VAL A 786 1.54 -35.80 -18.73
N SER A 787 2.78 -35.46 -18.36
CA SER A 787 3.40 -34.21 -18.79
C SER A 787 3.32 -34.05 -20.31
N GLY A 788 2.83 -32.90 -20.77
CA GLY A 788 2.58 -32.59 -22.18
C GLY A 788 1.28 -33.18 -22.76
N GLN A 789 0.55 -34.00 -22.01
CA GLN A 789 -0.64 -34.73 -22.48
C GLN A 789 -1.94 -34.35 -21.76
N VAL A 790 -1.92 -33.42 -20.81
CA VAL A 790 -3.14 -32.99 -20.10
C VAL A 790 -4.04 -32.20 -21.04
N VAL A 791 -5.26 -32.69 -21.26
CA VAL A 791 -6.32 -32.00 -22.01
C VAL A 791 -7.25 -31.25 -21.05
N LYS A 792 -7.60 -31.86 -19.91
CA LYS A 792 -8.44 -31.26 -18.87
C LYS A 792 -7.59 -30.43 -17.89
N GLY A 793 -7.40 -29.16 -18.21
CA GLY A 793 -6.53 -28.25 -17.47
C GLY A 793 -5.55 -27.47 -18.33
N LYS A 794 -5.52 -27.72 -19.64
CA LYS A 794 -4.70 -26.98 -20.63
C LYS A 794 -4.93 -25.47 -20.61
N GLU A 795 -6.08 -25.01 -20.12
CA GLU A 795 -6.45 -23.59 -20.00
C GLU A 795 -5.87 -22.90 -18.75
N VAL A 796 -5.21 -23.64 -17.86
CA VAL A 796 -4.57 -23.08 -16.67
C VAL A 796 -3.09 -22.88 -16.98
N GLU A 797 -2.65 -21.63 -17.09
CA GLU A 797 -1.24 -21.30 -17.21
C GLU A 797 -0.60 -21.13 -15.83
N MET A 798 0.19 -22.12 -15.45
CA MET A 798 0.94 -22.13 -14.20
C MET A 798 2.36 -21.61 -14.42
N HIS A 799 2.71 -20.54 -13.72
CA HIS A 799 4.09 -20.09 -13.56
C HIS A 799 4.53 -20.29 -12.11
N PHE A 800 5.84 -20.16 -11.85
CA PHE A 800 6.33 -20.08 -10.47
C PHE A 800 6.00 -18.74 -9.82
N LEU A 801 5.97 -17.65 -10.60
CA LEU A 801 5.44 -16.38 -10.11
C LEU A 801 3.91 -16.50 -9.91
N PRO A 802 3.38 -15.99 -8.80
CA PRO A 802 1.94 -16.01 -8.55
C PRO A 802 1.21 -15.02 -9.46
N VAL A 803 -0.13 -15.09 -9.46
CA VAL A 803 -1.03 -14.11 -10.07
C VAL A 803 -0.49 -12.69 -9.90
N PHE A 804 -0.32 -11.99 -11.02
CA PHE A 804 0.13 -10.62 -11.05
C PHE A 804 -1.04 -9.66 -10.79
N TRP A 805 -0.95 -8.90 -9.71
CA TRP A 805 -1.89 -7.84 -9.28
C TRP A 805 -3.36 -8.24 -9.13
N ASN A 806 -4.04 -8.62 -10.21
CA ASN A 806 -5.42 -9.10 -10.21
C ASN A 806 -5.79 -9.75 -11.55
N THR A 807 -6.25 -11.01 -11.57
CA THR A 807 -6.63 -11.67 -12.82
C THR A 807 -7.86 -11.03 -13.49
N SER A 808 -8.89 -10.60 -12.77
CA SER A 808 -10.08 -9.95 -13.35
C SER A 808 -9.73 -8.63 -14.06
N TRP A 809 -8.94 -7.76 -13.41
CA TRP A 809 -8.49 -6.49 -13.99
C TRP A 809 -7.70 -6.67 -15.29
N PHE A 810 -6.84 -7.70 -15.31
CA PHE A 810 -6.04 -8.04 -16.48
C PHE A 810 -6.72 -9.04 -17.41
N LYS A 811 -8.06 -9.14 -17.37
CA LYS A 811 -8.87 -9.97 -18.28
C LYS A 811 -8.40 -11.43 -18.34
N MET A 812 -8.15 -12.00 -17.16
CA MET A 812 -7.65 -13.35 -16.95
C MET A 812 -6.31 -13.64 -17.65
N ARG A 813 -5.44 -12.64 -17.76
CA ARG A 813 -4.07 -12.87 -18.25
C ARG A 813 -3.30 -13.77 -17.27
N PRO A 814 -2.48 -14.71 -17.80
CA PRO A 814 -1.57 -15.54 -17.02
C PRO A 814 -0.58 -14.72 -16.17
N PRO A 815 -0.09 -15.27 -15.05
CA PRO A 815 -0.37 -16.62 -14.53
C PRO A 815 -1.73 -16.73 -13.82
N HIS A 816 -2.25 -17.96 -13.72
CA HIS A 816 -3.56 -18.25 -13.11
C HIS A 816 -3.48 -18.81 -11.68
N VAL A 817 -2.29 -19.17 -11.19
CA VAL A 817 -2.12 -19.77 -9.86
C VAL A 817 -1.44 -18.81 -8.89
N THR A 818 -1.74 -18.92 -7.59
CA THR A 818 -1.12 -18.12 -6.52
C THR A 818 -0.01 -18.88 -5.77
N GLY A 819 0.13 -20.18 -6.00
CA GLY A 819 1.12 -21.05 -5.37
C GLY A 819 0.71 -22.52 -5.43
N MET A 820 1.30 -23.37 -4.59
CA MET A 820 0.89 -24.76 -4.40
C MET A 820 0.72 -25.07 -2.91
N LEU A 821 -0.34 -25.80 -2.56
CA LEU A 821 -0.46 -26.51 -1.30
C LEU A 821 0.14 -27.92 -1.48
N ILE A 822 1.07 -28.29 -0.62
CA ILE A 822 1.82 -29.54 -0.70
C ILE A 822 1.54 -30.34 0.58
N ASP A 823 1.22 -31.63 0.43
CA ASP A 823 1.11 -32.54 1.58
C ASP A 823 2.51 -32.99 2.04
N SER A 824 3.27 -32.06 2.65
CA SER A 824 4.67 -32.28 3.02
C SER A 824 4.87 -33.37 4.07
N GLU A 825 3.80 -33.76 4.79
CA GLU A 825 3.83 -34.85 5.77
C GLU A 825 3.70 -36.24 5.12
N SER A 826 3.33 -36.30 3.83
CA SER A 826 3.26 -37.55 3.09
C SER A 826 4.64 -38.18 2.92
N ASP A 827 4.70 -39.49 3.14
CA ASP A 827 5.90 -40.30 2.90
C ASP A 827 6.39 -40.27 1.44
N ALA A 828 5.53 -39.83 0.51
CA ALA A 828 5.87 -39.51 -0.87
C ALA A 828 7.05 -38.51 -0.99
N PHE A 829 7.22 -37.62 -0.01
CA PHE A 829 8.28 -36.61 0.03
C PHE A 829 9.41 -36.92 1.02
N SER A 830 9.44 -38.12 1.61
CA SER A 830 10.46 -38.51 2.60
C SER A 830 11.91 -38.40 2.11
N GLN A 831 12.14 -38.43 0.79
CA GLN A 831 13.45 -38.20 0.16
C GLN A 831 13.49 -36.92 -0.68
N PHE A 832 12.56 -36.00 -0.47
CA PHE A 832 12.50 -34.70 -1.13
C PHE A 832 12.17 -33.62 -0.09
N PRO A 833 13.17 -33.05 0.60
CA PRO A 833 12.95 -32.01 1.61
C PRO A 833 12.11 -30.86 1.05
N THR A 834 10.91 -30.70 1.62
CA THR A 834 9.92 -29.74 1.19
C THR A 834 9.06 -29.31 2.38
N SER A 835 8.34 -28.20 2.20
CA SER A 835 7.33 -27.68 3.12
C SER A 835 5.96 -27.76 2.48
N TYR A 836 4.93 -27.33 3.21
CA TYR A 836 3.54 -27.27 2.75
C TYR A 836 3.27 -26.28 1.59
N HIS A 837 4.31 -25.59 1.10
CA HIS A 837 4.23 -24.54 0.10
C HIS A 837 5.37 -24.64 -0.93
N SER A 838 5.17 -24.02 -2.10
CA SER A 838 6.22 -23.87 -3.11
C SER A 838 7.40 -23.05 -2.58
N ASP A 839 8.62 -23.48 -2.92
CA ASP A 839 9.88 -22.77 -2.67
C ASP A 839 10.83 -23.00 -3.88
N LEU A 840 12.05 -22.47 -3.89
CA LEU A 840 12.88 -22.37 -5.10
C LEU A 840 13.30 -23.71 -5.71
N GLN A 841 13.30 -24.81 -4.94
CA GLN A 841 13.48 -26.17 -5.47
C GLN A 841 12.32 -26.67 -6.32
N TRP A 842 11.12 -26.10 -6.15
CA TRP A 842 9.97 -26.41 -6.98
C TRP A 842 9.97 -25.65 -8.32
N TRP A 843 10.85 -24.67 -8.52
CA TRP A 843 10.81 -23.80 -9.70
C TRP A 843 10.86 -24.60 -11.02
N ASP A 844 11.78 -25.54 -11.17
CA ASP A 844 11.92 -26.32 -12.41
C ASP A 844 10.79 -27.37 -12.58
N ILE A 845 10.19 -27.83 -11.47
CA ILE A 845 9.10 -28.80 -11.46
C ILE A 845 7.76 -28.13 -11.80
N GLN A 846 7.51 -26.94 -11.25
CA GLN A 846 6.24 -26.20 -11.35
C GLN A 846 6.20 -25.25 -12.56
N ASN A 847 7.28 -24.53 -12.86
CA ASN A 847 7.21 -23.42 -13.80
C ASN A 847 6.86 -23.93 -15.21
N ARG A 848 5.70 -23.49 -15.73
CA ARG A 848 5.13 -23.92 -17.02
C ARG A 848 4.77 -25.40 -17.11
N ALA A 849 4.63 -26.10 -15.98
CA ALA A 849 4.07 -27.44 -15.98
C ALA A 849 2.57 -27.39 -16.31
N GLN A 850 2.08 -28.42 -16.99
CA GLN A 850 0.64 -28.62 -17.15
C GLN A 850 0.02 -28.97 -15.80
N VAL A 851 -1.23 -28.55 -15.58
CA VAL A 851 -1.98 -28.89 -14.37
C VAL A 851 -3.24 -29.63 -14.76
N MET A 852 -3.66 -30.55 -13.89
CA MET A 852 -4.87 -31.34 -14.07
C MET A 852 -6.04 -30.63 -13.37
N ILE A 853 -7.19 -30.50 -14.03
CA ILE A 853 -8.44 -30.09 -13.37
C ILE A 853 -9.18 -31.34 -12.89
N LEU A 854 -9.38 -31.43 -11.57
CA LEU A 854 -9.93 -32.59 -10.87
C LEU A 854 -11.45 -32.49 -10.65
N GLU A 855 -12.17 -31.83 -11.55
CA GLU A 855 -13.61 -31.54 -11.37
C GLU A 855 -14.50 -32.81 -11.33
N ASP A 856 -14.03 -33.91 -11.94
CA ASP A 856 -14.72 -35.19 -12.02
C ASP A 856 -14.29 -36.20 -10.96
N PHE A 857 -13.31 -35.84 -10.14
CA PHE A 857 -12.84 -36.65 -9.02
C PHE A 857 -13.81 -36.53 -7.84
N PRO A 858 -13.85 -37.52 -6.93
CA PRO A 858 -14.67 -37.48 -5.72
C PRO A 858 -14.58 -36.13 -5.01
N VAL A 859 -15.71 -35.64 -4.50
CA VAL A 859 -15.74 -34.39 -3.73
C VAL A 859 -14.88 -34.56 -2.49
N GLY A 860 -13.92 -33.67 -2.30
CA GLY A 860 -12.96 -33.74 -1.20
C GLY A 860 -11.67 -34.48 -1.51
N PHE A 861 -11.52 -35.07 -2.71
CA PHE A 861 -10.25 -35.66 -3.15
C PHE A 861 -9.11 -34.63 -3.09
N ARG A 862 -8.02 -34.97 -2.39
CA ARG A 862 -6.83 -34.12 -2.21
C ARG A 862 -5.63 -34.72 -2.95
N PRO A 863 -5.02 -34.00 -3.90
CA PRO A 863 -3.76 -34.43 -4.50
C PRO A 863 -2.59 -34.17 -3.54
N LEU A 864 -1.47 -34.88 -3.74
CA LEU A 864 -0.23 -34.70 -2.97
C LEU A 864 0.39 -33.31 -3.21
N VAL A 865 0.26 -32.81 -4.44
CA VAL A 865 0.68 -31.44 -4.82
C VAL A 865 -0.48 -30.76 -5.53
N GLN A 866 -1.03 -29.72 -4.90
CA GLN A 866 -2.19 -28.97 -5.35
C GLN A 866 -1.81 -27.54 -5.75
N PRO A 867 -1.74 -27.20 -7.04
CA PRO A 867 -1.73 -25.80 -7.46
C PRO A 867 -2.98 -25.07 -6.95
N ILE A 868 -2.81 -23.83 -6.50
CA ILE A 868 -3.88 -22.99 -5.96
C ILE A 868 -4.32 -22.05 -7.08
N ASP A 869 -5.54 -22.22 -7.57
CA ASP A 869 -6.10 -21.39 -8.63
C ASP A 869 -6.44 -19.97 -8.14
N THR A 870 -6.62 -19.05 -9.08
CA THR A 870 -7.13 -17.71 -8.79
C THR A 870 -8.53 -17.78 -8.15
N TRP A 871 -8.76 -16.93 -7.14
CA TRP A 871 -9.99 -16.92 -6.35
C TRP A 871 -11.24 -16.49 -7.12
N PHE A 872 -11.08 -15.98 -8.34
CA PHE A 872 -12.18 -15.66 -9.25
C PHE A 872 -12.82 -16.89 -9.91
N ILE A 873 -12.13 -18.03 -9.93
CA ILE A 873 -12.60 -19.26 -10.59
C ILE A 873 -12.60 -20.48 -9.65
N ASN A 874 -11.61 -20.60 -8.76
CA ASN A 874 -11.47 -21.68 -7.79
C ASN A 874 -11.55 -23.09 -8.40
N ARG A 875 -10.87 -23.35 -9.53
CA ARG A 875 -10.80 -24.71 -10.09
C ARG A 875 -10.05 -25.62 -9.12
N ARG A 876 -10.55 -26.86 -8.95
CA ARG A 876 -9.82 -27.93 -8.26
C ARG A 876 -8.67 -28.40 -9.13
N LEU A 877 -7.43 -28.07 -8.76
CA LEU A 877 -6.24 -28.42 -9.54
C LEU A 877 -5.43 -29.55 -8.88
N GLY A 878 -4.61 -30.24 -9.66
CA GLY A 878 -3.61 -31.20 -9.17
C GLY A 878 -2.38 -31.23 -10.08
N LEU A 879 -1.20 -31.38 -9.48
CA LEU A 879 0.08 -31.60 -10.17
C LEU A 879 0.59 -33.03 -9.97
N VAL A 880 0.45 -33.57 -8.77
CA VAL A 880 0.76 -34.96 -8.41
C VAL A 880 -0.32 -35.49 -7.48
N PHE A 881 -0.87 -36.66 -7.77
CA PHE A 881 -1.81 -37.33 -6.86
C PHE A 881 -1.59 -38.84 -6.83
N GLU A 882 -2.15 -39.47 -5.81
CA GLU A 882 -2.26 -40.92 -5.71
C GLU A 882 -3.72 -41.37 -5.56
N ALA A 883 -4.02 -42.59 -5.99
CA ALA A 883 -5.36 -43.17 -5.88
C ALA A 883 -5.35 -44.70 -5.99
N LYS A 884 -6.40 -45.35 -5.49
CA LYS A 884 -6.79 -46.70 -5.91
C LYS A 884 -7.54 -46.61 -7.24
N VAL A 885 -7.13 -47.41 -8.21
CA VAL A 885 -7.75 -47.47 -9.54
C VAL A 885 -7.88 -48.94 -9.96
N GLY A 886 -9.10 -49.39 -10.21
CA GLY A 886 -9.38 -50.82 -10.33
C GLY A 886 -9.03 -51.56 -9.03
N ASN A 887 -8.27 -52.64 -9.12
CA ASN A 887 -7.76 -53.34 -7.92
C ASN A 887 -6.36 -52.84 -7.50
N GLY A 888 -5.76 -51.93 -8.27
CA GLY A 888 -4.36 -51.50 -8.16
C GLY A 888 -4.21 -50.10 -7.58
N LYS A 889 -2.98 -49.59 -7.65
CA LYS A 889 -2.58 -48.31 -7.07
C LYS A 889 -1.86 -47.45 -8.11
N LEU A 890 -2.22 -46.18 -8.16
CA LEU A 890 -1.72 -45.22 -9.14
C LEU A 890 -1.05 -44.04 -8.44
N VAL A 891 0.10 -43.61 -8.94
CA VAL A 891 0.58 -42.23 -8.82
C VAL A 891 0.50 -41.61 -10.21
N MET A 892 -0.17 -40.46 -10.32
CA MET A 892 -0.27 -39.70 -11.56
C MET A 892 0.40 -38.33 -11.39
N SER A 893 1.21 -37.93 -12.36
CA SER A 893 1.90 -36.65 -12.37
C SER A 893 1.73 -35.94 -13.70
N SER A 894 1.44 -34.63 -13.66
CA SER A 894 1.54 -33.75 -14.83
C SER A 894 2.83 -32.91 -14.84
N ALA A 895 3.69 -33.09 -13.83
CA ALA A 895 5.07 -32.59 -13.87
C ALA A 895 5.94 -33.54 -14.69
N ASP A 896 6.93 -32.99 -15.40
CA ASP A 896 7.87 -33.79 -16.19
C ASP A 896 8.86 -34.52 -15.26
N LEU A 897 8.55 -35.78 -14.93
CA LEU A 897 9.31 -36.66 -14.03
C LEU A 897 9.65 -38.02 -14.66
N HIS A 898 10.94 -38.32 -14.78
CA HIS A 898 11.45 -39.59 -15.29
C HIS A 898 12.89 -39.86 -14.82
N ALA A 899 13.39 -41.08 -14.96
CA ALA A 899 14.71 -41.49 -14.46
C ALA A 899 15.88 -40.71 -15.10
N ASP A 900 15.77 -40.45 -16.41
CA ASP A 900 16.82 -39.81 -17.22
C ASP A 900 16.80 -38.26 -17.19
N ILE A 901 16.00 -37.66 -16.31
CA ILE A 901 15.84 -36.20 -16.29
C ILE A 901 17.11 -35.51 -15.76
N ASP A 902 17.65 -34.57 -16.54
CA ASP A 902 18.87 -33.80 -16.17
C ASP A 902 18.52 -32.53 -15.39
N ARG A 903 17.72 -32.70 -14.32
CA ARG A 903 17.28 -31.63 -13.43
C ARG A 903 17.26 -32.15 -11.99
N PRO A 904 18.14 -31.69 -11.08
CA PRO A 904 18.35 -32.33 -9.79
C PRO A 904 17.10 -32.44 -8.91
N ALA A 905 16.29 -31.39 -8.81
CA ALA A 905 15.07 -31.40 -8.01
C ALA A 905 14.02 -32.36 -8.61
N SER A 906 13.77 -32.27 -9.92
CA SER A 906 12.86 -33.17 -10.64
C SER A 906 13.29 -34.64 -10.51
N LYS A 907 14.59 -34.92 -10.66
CA LYS A 907 15.17 -36.27 -10.50
C LYS A 907 15.00 -36.80 -9.08
N GLN A 908 15.24 -35.96 -8.07
CA GLN A 908 15.08 -36.33 -6.68
C GLN A 908 13.60 -36.56 -6.31
N LEU A 909 12.68 -35.73 -6.81
CA LEU A 909 11.24 -35.93 -6.60
C LEU A 909 10.76 -37.25 -7.22
N PHE A 910 11.15 -37.53 -8.47
CA PHE A 910 10.85 -38.80 -9.12
C PHE A 910 11.35 -39.99 -8.30
N LYS A 911 12.60 -39.92 -7.81
CA LYS A 911 13.17 -40.94 -6.93
C LYS A 911 12.36 -41.11 -5.64
N SER A 912 11.97 -40.02 -5.00
CA SER A 912 11.18 -40.05 -3.76
C SER A 912 9.85 -40.77 -3.99
N LEU A 913 9.12 -40.42 -5.06
CA LEU A 913 7.85 -41.02 -5.42
C LEU A 913 7.97 -42.52 -5.75
N ILE A 914 8.96 -42.91 -6.56
CA ILE A 914 9.19 -44.32 -6.90
C ILE A 914 9.58 -45.14 -5.66
N THR A 915 10.40 -44.58 -4.78
CA THR A 915 10.79 -45.26 -3.53
C THR A 915 9.59 -45.45 -2.61
N TYR A 916 8.76 -44.41 -2.48
CA TYR A 916 7.53 -44.45 -1.73
C TYR A 916 6.57 -45.52 -2.28
N MET A 917 6.31 -45.52 -3.59
CA MET A 917 5.49 -46.53 -4.28
C MET A 917 6.00 -47.95 -4.09
N GLY A 918 7.33 -48.13 -4.02
CA GLY A 918 7.97 -49.43 -3.78
C GLY A 918 7.85 -49.93 -2.34
N SER A 919 7.38 -49.09 -1.41
CA SER A 919 7.30 -49.41 0.01
C SER A 919 5.88 -49.81 0.44
N ASP A 920 5.78 -50.41 1.64
CA ASP A 920 4.49 -50.73 2.29
C ASP A 920 3.70 -49.47 2.69
N LYS A 921 4.33 -48.29 2.66
CA LYS A 921 3.68 -47.01 2.98
C LYS A 921 2.82 -46.48 1.84
N PHE A 922 3.00 -46.99 0.61
CA PHE A 922 2.15 -46.65 -0.52
C PHE A 922 0.82 -47.42 -0.42
N ASP A 923 -0.11 -46.83 0.31
CA ASP A 923 -1.46 -47.33 0.51
C ASP A 923 -2.51 -46.23 0.32
N PRO A 924 -2.64 -45.70 -0.92
CA PRO A 924 -3.65 -44.68 -1.21
C PRO A 924 -5.01 -45.23 -0.83
N THR A 925 -5.85 -44.43 -0.16
CA THR A 925 -7.16 -44.88 0.34
C THR A 925 -8.33 -44.43 -0.53
N GLU A 926 -8.16 -43.30 -1.23
CA GLU A 926 -9.15 -42.72 -2.12
C GLU A 926 -9.27 -43.52 -3.42
N GLU A 927 -10.49 -43.90 -3.78
CA GLU A 927 -10.79 -44.66 -5.01
C GLU A 927 -11.24 -43.72 -6.13
N VAL A 928 -10.63 -43.87 -7.31
CA VAL A 928 -10.97 -43.08 -8.50
C VAL A 928 -11.24 -44.05 -9.66
N ASP A 929 -12.36 -43.84 -10.35
CA ASP A 929 -12.71 -44.62 -11.53
C ASP A 929 -11.65 -44.44 -12.62
N MET A 930 -11.23 -45.53 -13.25
CA MET A 930 -10.24 -45.54 -14.32
C MET A 930 -10.64 -44.62 -15.49
N ALA A 931 -11.93 -44.50 -15.78
CA ALA A 931 -12.44 -43.59 -16.81
C ALA A 931 -12.26 -42.11 -16.41
N VAL A 932 -12.34 -41.77 -15.12
CA VAL A 932 -12.08 -40.40 -14.62
C VAL A 932 -10.60 -40.06 -14.74
N VAL A 933 -9.71 -41.02 -14.47
CA VAL A 933 -8.25 -40.86 -14.69
C VAL A 933 -7.94 -40.66 -16.17
N GLU A 934 -8.54 -41.48 -17.05
CA GLU A 934 -8.38 -41.38 -18.51
C GLU A 934 -8.86 -40.04 -19.06
N ASP A 935 -9.98 -39.52 -18.54
CA ASP A 935 -10.62 -38.30 -19.04
C ASP A 935 -9.74 -37.04 -18.92
N ILE A 936 -8.76 -37.04 -18.02
CA ILE A 936 -7.74 -35.97 -17.90
C ILE A 936 -7.00 -35.73 -19.23
N MET A 937 -6.78 -36.79 -20.02
CA MET A 937 -6.05 -36.75 -21.29
C MET A 937 -6.97 -36.70 -22.52
N VAL A 938 -8.30 -36.80 -22.34
CA VAL A 938 -9.25 -37.01 -23.45
C VAL A 938 -10.16 -35.81 -23.64
N SER A 939 -10.85 -35.38 -22.57
CA SER A 939 -11.90 -34.36 -22.67
C SER A 939 -11.44 -33.03 -22.08
N PRO A 940 -11.89 -31.89 -22.64
CA PRO A 940 -11.68 -30.59 -22.00
C PRO A 940 -12.47 -30.49 -20.70
N SER A 941 -12.22 -29.43 -19.91
CA SER A 941 -13.02 -29.14 -18.73
C SER A 941 -14.49 -28.89 -19.09
N LYS A 942 -15.40 -29.29 -18.19
CA LYS A 942 -16.85 -29.07 -18.32
C LYS A 942 -17.17 -27.58 -18.32
N GLN A 943 -16.40 -26.81 -17.55
CA GLN A 943 -16.54 -25.37 -17.44
C GLN A 943 -15.48 -24.67 -18.28
N GLN A 944 -15.82 -24.37 -19.53
CA GLN A 944 -14.94 -23.61 -20.40
C GLN A 944 -15.10 -22.11 -20.15
N TYR A 945 -14.04 -21.49 -19.64
CA TYR A 945 -13.96 -20.05 -19.45
C TYR A 945 -13.29 -19.41 -20.68
N LYS A 946 -13.88 -18.36 -21.24
CA LYS A 946 -13.20 -17.51 -22.23
C LYS A 946 -12.22 -16.60 -21.51
N ILE A 947 -11.04 -17.15 -21.19
CA ILE A 947 -9.99 -16.51 -20.40
C ILE A 947 -9.15 -15.48 -21.15
N TYR A 948 -9.32 -15.33 -22.47
CA TYR A 948 -8.43 -14.48 -23.27
C TYR A 948 -9.20 -13.48 -24.12
N THR A 949 -8.92 -12.19 -23.88
CA THR A 949 -9.12 -11.13 -24.87
C THR A 949 -7.77 -10.50 -25.16
N VAL A 950 -7.44 -10.35 -26.44
CA VAL A 950 -6.15 -9.83 -26.94
C VAL A 950 -5.93 -8.34 -26.59
N ASP A 951 -7.01 -7.61 -26.33
CA ASP A 951 -6.97 -6.16 -26.21
C ASP A 951 -6.61 -5.71 -24.78
N SER A 952 -6.00 -4.53 -24.64
CA SER A 952 -5.94 -3.77 -23.38
C SER A 952 -7.33 -3.66 -22.74
N PRO A 953 -7.49 -3.31 -21.45
CA PRO A 953 -8.79 -2.89 -20.92
C PRO A 953 -9.45 -1.97 -21.96
N ASP A 954 -10.56 -2.38 -22.57
CA ASP A 954 -11.10 -1.80 -23.82
C ASP A 954 -11.65 -0.36 -23.64
N GLU A 955 -11.27 0.30 -22.54
CA GLU A 955 -11.69 1.65 -22.14
C GLU A 955 -10.52 2.61 -21.92
N LEU A 956 -9.26 2.20 -22.14
CA LEU A 956 -8.15 3.16 -22.36
C LEU A 956 -8.11 3.71 -23.80
N MET A 957 -9.10 3.37 -24.63
CA MET A 957 -9.33 4.01 -25.92
C MET A 957 -10.46 5.05 -25.79
N PRO A 958 -10.19 6.34 -25.99
CA PRO A 958 -11.24 7.34 -26.13
C PRO A 958 -11.98 7.08 -27.45
N ASN A 959 -13.04 6.27 -27.40
CA ASN A 959 -13.99 6.20 -28.51
C ASN A 959 -15.40 6.56 -28.00
N SER A 960 -15.76 7.80 -28.30
CA SER A 960 -17.05 8.40 -28.10
C SER A 960 -18.16 7.49 -28.65
N ASN A 961 -19.07 7.03 -27.79
CA ASN A 961 -20.52 6.88 -28.05
C ASN A 961 -21.27 5.96 -27.07
N ARG A 962 -20.61 5.30 -26.10
CA ARG A 962 -21.30 4.44 -25.12
C ARG A 962 -21.56 5.06 -23.73
N ASN A 963 -20.82 6.09 -23.33
CA ASN A 963 -21.06 6.81 -22.06
C ASN A 963 -22.00 8.02 -22.23
N LYS A 964 -22.94 7.95 -23.18
CA LYS A 964 -24.02 8.92 -23.33
C LYS A 964 -25.35 8.19 -23.23
N LYS A 965 -25.74 7.81 -22.02
CA LYS A 965 -27.14 7.75 -21.61
C LYS A 965 -27.27 7.70 -20.11
#